data_AF-A0AAG5D346-F1
#
_entry.id   AF-A0AAG5D346-F1
#
_cell.length_a   1.000
_cell.length_b   1.000
_cell.length_c   1.000
_cell.angle_alpha   90.00
_cell.angle_beta   90.00
_cell.angle_gamma   90.00
#
_symmetry.space_group_name_H-M   'P 1'
#
loop_
_entity.id
_entity.type
_entity.pdbx_description
1 polymer ?
#
loop_
_entity_poly.entity_id
_entity_poly.type
_entity_poly.pdbx_seq_one_letter_code
_entity_poly.pdbx_strand_id
1 'polypeptide(L)'
;MHGEVSKQLATSTKAVAEASKAKEELQCQLEELEQKQALVQNALQQSSTDARQEQEAVREQLQTMTQKCEALQRQYDEMEASRQAEIAELRISQERLEEKLRSFQHERETLSTEKGNLEGQLAEIQNEKEELLLKYQECLTKVEALELKTDHYAKEEASLQQSVSENTHKTQELSEQIEQLRTENGALEQKCADLEAAKAAQEEEFSRKHEAELLRFDSLQTEMNEKLTGLAAENENIAGERQQTLEQLLVLQTDASQRQSDFESLETDLKSVIEQKDHELYELNGKYRELQEKFQEETEQKLQETRAKMANLEGALIDTRISGETALRTLLEACIKSSEKLTLRAIGENEMPGAGGTPTYFLMIAEELQEVLTKLRMVHESYLQDNSTNVESLARKVIIGAHLLASAHVQGMTICNRSANIESGERIAEEIKTLGLSITHLFQALQKTSESSMVSERITDLKQKLEEVTTMIVALGKQTDGTENLGDMVETELSSMDKAIEEAAAQIQEMLSKSRASDSGIKLEVNEKILDACTSLMHAIRVLVQKSRLLQSEIVALGKGSASAKEFYKRNHQWTEGLISAAKSVAQGANFLVTAANKTVAGGAKHQLDLVVAAQEIAACTAQLVVASRVKAPRSSTNLSALGTASKNVTQATGIVVATAKDCSQRLEDSQDLDLGTLTVHQAKTKEMEIQVKVLELEQALQVERMRLASFRKKNYHQPVEE
;
A
#
# COMPACT_ATOMS: atom_id res chain seq x y z
N MET A 1 -13.18 21.30 -141.54
CA MET A 1 -13.86 20.45 -140.53
C MET A 1 -12.94 19.51 -139.74
N HIS A 2 -11.64 19.34 -140.05
CA HIS A 2 -10.75 18.47 -139.24
C HIS A 2 -9.97 19.15 -138.11
N GLY A 3 -9.76 20.48 -138.14
CA GLY A 3 -8.97 21.19 -137.12
C GLY A 3 -9.72 21.55 -135.82
N GLU A 4 -11.04 21.75 -135.89
CA GLU A 4 -11.86 22.07 -134.70
C GLU A 4 -12.18 20.85 -133.85
N VAL A 5 -12.35 19.67 -134.46
CA VAL A 5 -12.61 18.41 -133.76
C VAL A 5 -11.40 17.99 -132.91
N SER A 6 -10.17 18.13 -133.41
CA SER A 6 -8.96 17.80 -132.63
C SER A 6 -8.71 18.76 -131.46
N LYS A 7 -9.08 20.04 -131.59
CA LYS A 7 -8.98 21.01 -130.50
C LYS A 7 -10.02 20.74 -129.41
N GLN A 8 -11.25 20.41 -129.78
CA GLN A 8 -12.30 20.00 -128.84
C GLN A 8 -11.98 18.67 -128.14
N LEU A 9 -11.38 17.70 -128.85
CA LEU A 9 -10.95 16.44 -128.24
C LEU A 9 -9.85 16.65 -127.21
N ALA A 10 -8.86 17.49 -127.50
CA ALA A 10 -7.74 17.80 -126.60
C ALA A 10 -8.19 18.59 -125.36
N THR A 11 -9.12 19.53 -125.50
CA THR A 11 -9.72 20.22 -124.34
C THR A 11 -10.57 19.28 -123.50
N SER A 12 -11.29 18.34 -124.13
CA SER A 12 -12.07 17.33 -123.42
C SER A 12 -11.19 16.32 -122.68
N THR A 13 -10.05 15.91 -123.24
CA THR A 13 -9.11 15.01 -122.54
C THR A 13 -8.40 15.70 -121.39
N LYS A 14 -8.06 16.98 -121.52
CA LYS A 14 -7.48 17.77 -120.43
C LYS A 14 -8.47 17.97 -119.28
N ALA A 15 -9.73 18.28 -119.57
CA ALA A 15 -10.78 18.41 -118.56
C ALA A 15 -11.06 17.08 -117.84
N VAL A 16 -11.01 15.95 -118.55
CA VAL A 16 -11.16 14.61 -117.95
C VAL A 16 -9.96 14.25 -117.05
N ALA A 17 -8.74 14.61 -117.44
CA ALA A 17 -7.54 14.39 -116.62
C ALA A 17 -7.50 15.29 -115.37
N GLU A 18 -7.93 16.55 -115.49
CA GLU A 18 -8.07 17.45 -114.33
C GLU A 18 -9.17 16.97 -113.37
N ALA A 19 -10.28 16.46 -113.90
CA ALA A 19 -11.35 15.86 -113.09
C ALA A 19 -10.92 14.54 -112.42
N SER A 20 -10.11 13.71 -113.08
CA SER A 20 -9.60 12.48 -112.45
C SER A 20 -8.62 12.80 -111.33
N LYS A 21 -7.75 13.81 -111.53
CA LYS A 21 -6.81 14.25 -110.51
C LYS A 21 -7.53 14.85 -109.29
N ALA A 22 -8.55 15.69 -109.52
CA ALA A 22 -9.37 16.24 -108.43
C ALA A 22 -10.14 15.14 -107.67
N LYS A 23 -10.59 14.08 -108.37
CA LYS A 23 -11.22 12.92 -107.75
C LYS A 23 -10.24 12.13 -106.88
N GLU A 24 -9.02 11.89 -107.35
CA GLU A 24 -7.96 11.23 -106.57
C GLU A 24 -7.56 12.05 -105.35
N GLU A 25 -7.42 13.38 -105.49
CA GLU A 25 -7.13 14.29 -104.38
C GLU A 25 -8.25 14.27 -103.33
N LEU A 26 -9.52 14.30 -103.75
CA LEU A 26 -10.67 14.14 -102.84
C LEU A 26 -10.71 12.77 -102.17
N GLN A 27 -10.31 11.71 -102.88
CA GLN A 27 -10.27 10.35 -102.33
C GLN A 27 -9.18 10.20 -101.26
N CYS A 28 -7.98 10.77 -101.48
CA CYS A 28 -6.94 10.84 -100.46
C CYS A 28 -7.37 11.68 -99.24
N GLN A 29 -8.05 12.81 -99.44
CA GLN A 29 -8.55 13.62 -98.33
C GLN A 29 -9.63 12.88 -97.51
N LEU A 30 -10.45 12.06 -98.17
CA LEU A 30 -11.48 11.27 -97.51
C LEU A 30 -10.86 10.13 -96.70
N GLU A 31 -9.85 9.44 -97.23
CA GLU A 31 -9.06 8.43 -96.50
C GLU A 31 -8.32 9.03 -95.29
N GLU A 32 -7.73 10.23 -95.43
CA GLU A 32 -7.11 10.93 -94.30
C GLU A 32 -8.13 11.32 -93.21
N LEU A 33 -9.33 11.74 -93.60
CA LEU A 33 -10.40 12.08 -92.66
C LEU A 33 -10.91 10.84 -91.93
N GLU A 34 -11.09 9.72 -92.62
CA GLU A 34 -11.46 8.44 -92.01
C GLU A 34 -10.39 7.95 -91.03
N GLN A 35 -9.10 8.10 -91.38
CA GLN A 35 -8.00 7.74 -90.49
C GLN A 35 -7.95 8.64 -89.24
N LYS A 36 -8.16 9.96 -89.39
CA LYS A 36 -8.26 10.90 -88.26
C LYS A 36 -9.47 10.58 -87.38
N GLN A 37 -10.61 10.25 -87.96
CA GLN A 37 -11.81 9.86 -87.22
C GLN A 37 -11.57 8.58 -86.40
N ALA A 38 -10.90 7.58 -86.99
CA ALA A 38 -10.55 6.34 -86.29
C ALA A 38 -9.58 6.59 -85.12
N LEU A 39 -8.59 7.47 -85.28
CA LEU A 39 -7.67 7.84 -84.21
C LEU A 39 -8.39 8.55 -83.04
N VAL A 40 -9.29 9.49 -83.34
CA VAL A 40 -10.09 10.19 -82.32
C VAL A 40 -11.01 9.21 -81.59
N GLN A 41 -11.64 8.27 -82.31
CA GLN A 41 -12.52 7.27 -81.70
C GLN A 41 -11.75 6.31 -80.78
N ASN A 42 -10.55 5.89 -81.17
CA ASN A 42 -9.67 5.08 -80.33
C ASN A 42 -9.20 5.85 -79.09
N ALA A 43 -8.78 7.11 -79.24
CA ALA A 43 -8.38 7.96 -78.12
C ALA A 43 -9.53 8.18 -77.12
N LEU A 44 -10.76 8.37 -77.62
CA LEU A 44 -11.95 8.51 -76.78
C LEU A 44 -12.28 7.21 -76.04
N GLN A 45 -12.16 6.05 -76.70
CA GLN A 45 -12.33 4.76 -76.03
C GLN A 45 -11.29 4.54 -74.94
N GLN A 46 -10.02 4.85 -75.21
CA GLN A 46 -8.94 4.71 -74.25
C GLN A 46 -9.12 5.64 -73.05
N SER A 47 -9.46 6.91 -73.27
CA SER A 47 -9.78 7.85 -72.17
C SER A 47 -10.99 7.39 -71.34
N SER A 48 -12.02 6.81 -71.97
CA SER A 48 -13.16 6.25 -71.26
C SER A 48 -12.80 5.02 -70.44
N THR A 49 -11.86 4.18 -70.90
CA THR A 49 -11.39 3.01 -70.12
C THR A 49 -10.54 3.44 -68.95
N ASP A 50 -9.66 4.43 -69.13
CA ASP A 50 -8.78 4.93 -68.09
C ASP A 50 -9.60 5.61 -66.98
N ALA A 51 -10.58 6.45 -67.34
CA ALA A 51 -11.50 7.06 -66.38
C ALA A 51 -12.29 6.02 -65.57
N ARG A 52 -12.66 4.89 -66.20
CA ARG A 52 -13.36 3.80 -65.52
C ARG A 52 -12.44 3.06 -64.54
N GLN A 53 -11.18 2.83 -64.91
CA GLN A 53 -10.19 2.22 -64.03
C GLN A 53 -9.88 3.11 -62.82
N GLU A 54 -9.75 4.43 -63.02
CA GLU A 54 -9.57 5.38 -61.92
C GLU A 54 -10.78 5.40 -60.98
N GLN A 55 -12.00 5.38 -61.53
CA GLN A 55 -13.22 5.32 -60.71
C GLN A 55 -13.31 4.03 -59.88
N GLU A 56 -12.86 2.90 -60.44
CA GLU A 56 -12.84 1.60 -59.75
C GLU A 56 -11.76 1.59 -58.65
N ALA A 57 -10.56 2.12 -58.92
CA ALA A 57 -9.50 2.25 -57.91
C ALA A 57 -9.93 3.16 -56.74
N VAL A 58 -10.59 4.28 -57.01
CA VAL A 58 -11.13 5.17 -55.97
C VAL A 58 -12.21 4.46 -55.14
N ARG A 59 -13.07 3.66 -55.78
CA ARG A 59 -14.10 2.88 -55.08
C ARG A 59 -13.50 1.82 -54.17
N GLU A 60 -12.45 1.11 -54.60
CA GLU A 60 -11.73 0.15 -53.78
C GLU A 60 -11.03 0.82 -52.58
N GLN A 61 -10.40 1.97 -52.79
CA GLN A 61 -9.80 2.75 -51.70
C GLN A 61 -10.86 3.19 -50.69
N LEU A 62 -12.02 3.67 -51.15
CA LEU A 62 -13.11 4.10 -50.27
C LEU A 62 -13.71 2.92 -49.49
N GLN A 63 -13.84 1.76 -50.11
CA GLN A 63 -14.25 0.52 -49.42
C GLN A 63 -13.23 0.11 -48.36
N THR A 64 -11.94 0.15 -48.68
CA THR A 64 -10.85 -0.18 -47.75
C THR A 64 -10.84 0.78 -46.55
N MET A 65 -11.02 2.09 -46.80
CA MET A 65 -11.10 3.09 -45.73
C MET A 65 -12.34 2.89 -44.86
N THR A 66 -13.48 2.55 -45.45
CA THR A 66 -14.72 2.27 -44.71
C THR A 66 -14.53 1.06 -43.79
N GLN A 67 -13.93 -0.03 -44.28
CA GLN A 67 -13.62 -1.20 -43.45
C GLN A 67 -12.67 -0.89 -42.30
N LYS A 68 -11.66 -0.03 -42.52
CA LYS A 68 -10.76 0.45 -41.45
C LYS A 68 -11.50 1.29 -40.41
N CYS A 69 -12.39 2.18 -40.83
CA CYS A 69 -13.22 2.96 -39.92
C CYS A 69 -14.13 2.06 -39.07
N GLU A 70 -14.76 1.06 -39.68
CA GLU A 70 -15.57 0.08 -38.93
C GLU A 70 -14.74 -0.76 -37.96
N ALA A 71 -13.53 -1.17 -38.35
CA ALA A 71 -12.63 -1.92 -37.46
C ALA A 71 -12.18 -1.08 -36.27
N LEU A 72 -11.82 0.19 -36.49
CA LEU A 72 -11.48 1.13 -35.42
C LEU A 72 -12.68 1.41 -34.50
N GLN A 73 -13.89 1.51 -35.06
CA GLN A 73 -15.11 1.69 -34.27
C GLN A 73 -15.36 0.47 -33.37
N ARG A 74 -15.23 -0.76 -33.90
CA ARG A 74 -15.36 -1.98 -33.10
C ARG A 74 -14.33 -2.05 -31.97
N GLN A 75 -13.08 -1.69 -32.25
CA GLN A 75 -12.03 -1.64 -31.22
C GLN A 75 -12.32 -0.58 -30.15
N TYR A 76 -12.88 0.57 -30.54
CA TYR A 76 -13.30 1.60 -29.59
C TYR A 76 -14.43 1.11 -28.69
N ASP A 77 -15.46 0.48 -29.27
CA ASP A 77 -16.60 -0.05 -28.53
C ASP A 77 -16.18 -1.18 -27.57
N GLU A 78 -15.25 -2.06 -27.99
CA GLU A 78 -14.66 -3.11 -27.14
C GLU A 78 -13.85 -2.52 -25.97
N MET A 79 -13.02 -1.50 -26.25
CA MET A 79 -12.26 -0.79 -25.22
C MET A 79 -13.20 -0.10 -24.21
N GLU A 80 -14.28 0.52 -24.70
CA GLU A 80 -15.25 1.18 -23.84
C GLU A 80 -16.02 0.18 -22.96
N ALA A 81 -16.42 -0.96 -23.52
CA ALA A 81 -17.05 -2.06 -22.76
C ALA A 81 -16.10 -2.63 -21.69
N SER A 82 -14.84 -2.87 -22.04
CA SER A 82 -13.82 -3.34 -21.09
C SER A 82 -13.59 -2.35 -19.96
N ARG A 83 -13.51 -1.05 -20.28
CA ARG A 83 -13.40 0.03 -19.27
C ARG A 83 -14.63 0.09 -18.36
N GLN A 84 -15.83 -0.09 -18.90
CA GLN A 84 -17.06 -0.11 -18.10
C GLN A 84 -17.12 -1.32 -17.16
N ALA A 85 -16.66 -2.49 -17.62
CA ALA A 85 -16.57 -3.69 -16.79
C ALA A 85 -15.58 -3.51 -15.62
N GLU A 86 -14.39 -2.97 -15.88
CA GLU A 86 -13.39 -2.69 -14.84
C GLU A 86 -13.92 -1.68 -13.80
N ILE A 87 -14.62 -0.63 -14.24
CA ILE A 87 -15.27 0.32 -13.32
C ILE A 87 -16.32 -0.38 -12.44
N ALA A 88 -17.09 -1.32 -12.99
CA ALA A 88 -18.09 -2.08 -12.22
C ALA A 88 -17.43 -3.01 -11.19
N GLU A 89 -16.35 -3.70 -11.56
CA GLU A 89 -15.58 -4.53 -10.62
C GLU A 89 -14.97 -3.70 -9.49
N LEU A 90 -14.40 -2.53 -9.81
CA LEU A 90 -13.86 -1.61 -8.80
C LEU A 90 -14.96 -1.14 -7.84
N ARG A 91 -16.17 -0.82 -8.33
CA ARG A 91 -17.30 -0.45 -7.46
C ARG A 91 -17.72 -1.57 -6.51
N ILE A 92 -17.83 -2.81 -7.01
CA ILE A 92 -18.16 -3.97 -6.16
C ILE A 92 -17.07 -4.19 -5.11
N SER A 93 -15.79 -4.02 -5.48
CA SER A 93 -14.67 -4.14 -4.54
C SER A 93 -14.72 -3.07 -3.45
N GLN A 94 -15.10 -1.84 -3.82
CA GLN A 94 -15.26 -0.73 -2.89
C GLN A 94 -16.41 -1.00 -1.90
N GLU A 95 -17.57 -1.43 -2.38
CA GLU A 95 -18.72 -1.77 -1.52
C GLU A 95 -18.38 -2.88 -0.53
N ARG A 96 -17.67 -3.93 -0.97
CA ARG A 96 -17.18 -5.00 -0.07
C ARG A 96 -16.21 -4.49 0.99
N LEU A 97 -15.32 -3.57 0.63
CA LEU A 97 -14.38 -2.98 1.58
C LEU A 97 -15.09 -2.09 2.60
N GLU A 98 -16.09 -1.32 2.16
CA GLU A 98 -16.94 -0.51 3.05
C GLU A 98 -17.73 -1.38 4.03
N GLU A 99 -18.26 -2.52 3.57
CA GLU A 99 -18.97 -3.47 4.43
C GLU A 99 -18.06 -4.11 5.48
N LYS A 100 -16.85 -4.54 5.10
CA LYS A 100 -15.82 -5.03 6.04
C LYS A 100 -15.40 -3.96 7.04
N LEU A 101 -15.30 -2.70 6.59
CA LEU A 101 -14.92 -1.60 7.48
C LEU A 101 -16.02 -1.33 8.51
N ARG A 102 -17.30 -1.44 8.13
CA ARG A 102 -18.43 -1.40 9.07
C ARG A 102 -18.43 -2.57 10.04
N SER A 103 -18.13 -3.80 9.59
CA SER A 103 -18.06 -4.95 10.50
C SER A 103 -16.94 -4.80 11.52
N PHE A 104 -15.75 -4.35 11.10
CA PHE A 104 -14.65 -4.06 12.02
C PHE A 104 -14.96 -2.92 12.99
N GLN A 105 -15.69 -1.89 12.56
CA GLN A 105 -16.15 -0.83 13.46
C GLN A 105 -17.11 -1.37 14.52
N HIS A 106 -18.04 -2.25 14.14
CA HIS A 106 -18.96 -2.88 15.06
C HIS A 106 -18.23 -3.80 16.07
N GLU A 107 -17.31 -4.65 15.60
CA GLU A 107 -16.46 -5.50 16.46
C GLU A 107 -15.62 -4.66 17.44
N ARG A 108 -15.09 -3.52 16.99
CA ARG A 108 -14.34 -2.62 17.86
C ARG A 108 -15.21 -2.01 18.95
N GLU A 109 -16.46 -1.65 18.62
CA GLU A 109 -17.41 -1.15 19.61
C GLU A 109 -17.79 -2.23 20.62
N THR A 110 -18.08 -3.45 20.17
CA THR A 110 -18.39 -4.57 21.08
C THR A 110 -17.21 -4.89 22.00
N LEU A 111 -16.00 -4.99 21.46
CA LEU A 111 -14.79 -5.20 22.26
C LEU A 111 -14.53 -4.05 23.25
N SER A 112 -14.82 -2.80 22.85
CA SER A 112 -14.71 -1.65 23.76
C SER A 112 -15.72 -1.74 24.92
N THR A 113 -16.94 -2.22 24.66
CA THR A 113 -17.94 -2.42 25.72
C THR A 113 -17.57 -3.58 26.64
N GLU A 114 -17.07 -4.69 26.10
CA GLU A 114 -16.58 -5.82 26.89
C GLU A 114 -15.39 -5.42 27.76
N LYS A 115 -14.44 -4.67 27.19
CA LYS A 115 -13.32 -4.10 27.95
C LYS A 115 -13.82 -3.26 29.13
N GLY A 116 -14.78 -2.37 28.91
CA GLY A 116 -15.36 -1.55 29.97
C GLY A 116 -16.03 -2.38 31.08
N ASN A 117 -16.74 -3.45 30.70
CA ASN A 117 -17.34 -4.37 31.67
C ASN A 117 -16.28 -5.13 32.49
N LEU A 118 -15.21 -5.60 31.85
CA LEU A 118 -14.10 -6.28 32.53
C LEU A 118 -13.33 -5.33 33.47
N GLU A 119 -13.13 -4.08 33.06
CA GLU A 119 -12.55 -3.04 33.94
C GLU A 119 -13.44 -2.79 35.16
N GLY A 120 -14.77 -2.78 34.99
CA GLY A 120 -15.73 -2.71 36.09
C GLY A 120 -15.64 -3.91 37.05
N GLN A 121 -15.62 -5.14 36.52
CA GLN A 121 -15.48 -6.35 37.33
C GLN A 121 -14.14 -6.40 38.08
N LEU A 122 -13.04 -5.95 37.45
CA LEU A 122 -11.74 -5.84 38.11
C LEU A 122 -11.78 -4.85 39.28
N ALA A 123 -12.46 -3.72 39.11
CA ALA A 123 -12.63 -2.75 40.19
C ALA A 123 -13.45 -3.32 41.36
N GLU A 124 -14.53 -4.06 41.06
CA GLU A 124 -15.32 -4.76 42.10
C GLU A 124 -14.47 -5.78 42.87
N ILE A 125 -13.74 -6.64 42.16
CA ILE A 125 -12.85 -7.64 42.80
C ILE A 125 -11.75 -6.97 43.62
N GLN A 126 -11.19 -5.85 43.16
CA GLN A 126 -10.21 -5.08 43.94
C GLN A 126 -10.82 -4.55 45.23
N ASN A 127 -12.05 -4.04 45.17
CA ASN A 127 -12.74 -3.52 46.34
C ASN A 127 -13.08 -4.65 47.35
N GLU A 128 -13.56 -5.80 46.85
CA GLU A 128 -13.79 -7.00 47.69
C GLU A 128 -12.50 -7.50 48.33
N LYS A 129 -11.39 -7.50 47.60
CA LYS A 129 -10.07 -7.86 48.12
C LYS A 129 -9.65 -6.92 49.25
N GLU A 130 -9.82 -5.61 49.09
CA GLU A 130 -9.50 -4.62 50.13
C GLU A 130 -10.38 -4.82 51.38
N GLU A 131 -11.67 -5.09 51.20
CA GLU A 131 -12.59 -5.36 52.31
C GLU A 131 -12.20 -6.66 53.07
N LEU A 132 -11.84 -7.72 52.34
CA LEU A 132 -11.34 -8.96 52.93
C LEU A 132 -10.01 -8.76 53.68
N LEU A 133 -9.13 -7.91 53.15
CA LEU A 133 -7.85 -7.57 53.79
C LEU A 133 -8.08 -6.86 55.13
N LEU A 134 -9.06 -5.95 55.17
CA LEU A 134 -9.47 -5.26 56.39
C LEU A 134 -10.03 -6.25 57.43
N LYS A 135 -10.94 -7.14 57.02
CA LYS A 135 -11.49 -8.19 57.89
C LYS A 135 -10.42 -9.15 58.41
N TYR A 136 -9.44 -9.50 57.58
CA TYR A 136 -8.31 -10.33 57.98
C TYR A 136 -7.44 -9.64 59.04
N GLN A 137 -7.15 -8.35 58.87
CA GLN A 137 -6.43 -7.56 59.87
C GLN A 137 -7.20 -7.48 61.20
N GLU A 138 -8.52 -7.25 61.16
CA GLU A 138 -9.36 -7.27 62.37
C GLU A 138 -9.31 -8.62 63.08
N CYS A 139 -9.37 -9.74 62.35
CA CYS A 139 -9.24 -11.07 62.93
C CYS A 139 -7.88 -11.29 63.58
N LEU A 140 -6.78 -10.86 62.95
CA LEU A 140 -5.44 -10.94 63.54
C LEU A 140 -5.37 -10.20 64.88
N THR A 141 -5.88 -8.96 64.95
CA THR A 141 -5.89 -8.21 66.23
C THR A 141 -6.72 -8.89 67.32
N LYS A 142 -7.82 -9.57 66.95
CA LYS A 142 -8.63 -10.35 67.89
C LYS A 142 -7.89 -11.59 68.40
N VAL A 143 -7.15 -12.27 67.52
CA VAL A 143 -6.32 -13.43 67.90
C VAL A 143 -5.22 -12.98 68.87
N GLU A 144 -4.47 -11.92 68.55
CA GLU A 144 -3.45 -11.35 69.44
C GLU A 144 -4.02 -10.98 70.83
N ALA A 145 -5.23 -10.40 70.86
CA ALA A 145 -5.91 -10.09 72.12
C ALA A 145 -6.32 -11.33 72.92
N LEU A 146 -6.70 -12.43 72.25
CA LEU A 146 -7.04 -13.70 72.90
C LEU A 146 -5.79 -14.42 73.41
N GLU A 147 -4.68 -14.37 72.68
CA GLU A 147 -3.38 -14.90 73.13
C GLU A 147 -2.93 -14.21 74.43
N LEU A 148 -2.99 -12.87 74.48
CA LEU A 148 -2.68 -12.10 75.69
C LEU A 148 -3.59 -12.46 76.89
N LYS A 149 -4.87 -12.71 76.65
CA LYS A 149 -5.80 -13.17 77.69
C LYS A 149 -5.47 -14.58 78.17
N THR A 150 -5.10 -15.47 77.26
CA THR A 150 -4.73 -16.85 77.58
C THR A 150 -3.46 -16.87 78.43
N ASP A 151 -2.46 -16.06 78.08
CA ASP A 151 -1.24 -15.86 78.89
C ASP A 151 -1.54 -15.28 80.28
N HIS A 152 -2.54 -14.40 80.40
CA HIS A 152 -2.97 -13.87 81.68
C HIS A 152 -3.62 -14.95 82.55
N TYR A 153 -4.56 -15.72 82.00
CA TYR A 153 -5.20 -16.81 82.73
C TYR A 153 -4.22 -17.92 83.12
N ALA A 154 -3.23 -18.24 82.28
CA ALA A 154 -2.18 -19.20 82.62
C ALA A 154 -1.32 -18.74 83.82
N LYS A 155 -1.04 -17.44 83.93
CA LYS A 155 -0.35 -16.86 85.09
C LYS A 155 -1.22 -16.89 86.35
N GLU A 156 -2.51 -16.63 86.22
CA GLU A 156 -3.47 -16.70 87.33
C GLU A 156 -3.63 -18.14 87.83
N GLU A 157 -3.76 -19.12 86.93
CA GLU A 157 -3.80 -20.54 87.26
C GLU A 157 -2.53 -20.99 88.02
N ALA A 158 -1.34 -20.58 87.57
CA ALA A 158 -0.09 -20.87 88.26
C ALA A 158 -0.05 -20.29 89.69
N SER A 159 -0.58 -19.07 89.89
CA SER A 159 -0.67 -18.44 91.21
C SER A 159 -1.65 -19.15 92.14
N LEU A 160 -2.78 -19.63 91.61
CA LEU A 160 -3.77 -20.41 92.35
C LEU A 160 -3.22 -21.80 92.71
N GLN A 161 -2.52 -22.48 91.80
CA GLN A 161 -1.84 -23.74 92.08
C GLN A 161 -0.81 -23.60 93.20
N GLN A 162 -0.04 -22.50 93.21
CA GLN A 162 0.90 -22.20 94.30
C GLN A 162 0.16 -22.02 95.65
N SER A 163 -0.93 -21.26 95.68
CA SER A 163 -1.74 -21.08 96.89
C SER A 163 -2.37 -22.38 97.40
N VAL A 164 -2.85 -23.24 96.50
CA VAL A 164 -3.37 -24.57 96.85
C VAL A 164 -2.27 -25.43 97.46
N SER A 165 -1.06 -25.42 96.89
CA SER A 165 0.08 -26.19 97.44
C SER A 165 0.46 -25.74 98.85
N GLU A 166 0.45 -24.44 99.14
CA GLU A 166 0.70 -23.88 100.47
C GLU A 166 -0.37 -24.28 101.48
N ASN A 167 -1.65 -24.28 101.07
CA ASN A 167 -2.76 -24.73 101.92
C ASN A 167 -2.70 -26.24 102.18
N THR A 168 -2.32 -27.05 101.19
CA THR A 168 -2.13 -28.50 101.41
C THR A 168 -1.00 -28.79 102.40
N HIS A 169 0.09 -28.02 102.36
CA HIS A 169 1.19 -28.19 103.31
C HIS A 169 0.76 -27.84 104.76
N LYS A 170 0.03 -26.73 104.93
CA LYS A 170 -0.59 -26.38 106.23
C LYS A 170 -1.56 -27.44 106.75
N THR A 171 -2.31 -28.08 105.85
CA THR A 171 -3.27 -29.14 106.22
C THR A 171 -2.55 -30.41 106.67
N GLN A 172 -1.41 -30.74 106.05
CA GLN A 172 -0.53 -31.82 106.50
C GLN A 172 0.09 -31.53 107.89
N GLU A 173 0.61 -30.33 108.12
CA GLU A 173 1.16 -29.93 109.43
C GLU A 173 0.11 -30.02 110.55
N LEU A 174 -1.13 -29.60 110.28
CA LEU A 174 -2.24 -29.72 111.23
C LEU A 174 -2.64 -31.19 111.48
N SER A 175 -2.50 -32.06 110.47
CA SER A 175 -2.77 -33.50 110.62
C SER A 175 -1.73 -34.19 111.52
N GLU A 176 -0.46 -33.81 111.42
CA GLU A 176 0.62 -34.32 112.27
C GLU A 176 0.46 -33.85 113.73
N GLN A 177 -0.07 -32.64 113.96
CA GLN A 177 -0.42 -32.15 115.30
C GLN A 177 -1.60 -32.93 115.93
N ILE A 178 -2.58 -33.35 115.14
CA ILE A 178 -3.71 -34.18 115.61
C ILE A 178 -3.23 -35.60 115.96
N GLU A 179 -2.24 -36.13 115.25
CA GLU A 179 -1.66 -37.44 115.54
C GLU A 179 -0.84 -37.44 116.85
N GLN A 180 -0.10 -36.35 117.14
CA GLN A 180 0.57 -36.16 118.43
C GLN A 180 -0.42 -36.11 119.61
N LEU A 181 -1.54 -35.40 119.48
CA LEU A 181 -2.59 -35.33 120.52
C LEU A 181 -3.31 -36.67 120.75
N ARG A 182 -3.39 -37.54 119.73
CA ARG A 182 -3.93 -38.90 119.87
C ARG A 182 -2.97 -39.82 120.65
N THR A 183 -1.67 -39.63 120.53
CA THR A 183 -0.68 -40.39 121.31
C THR A 183 -0.63 -39.97 122.79
N GLU A 184 -0.97 -38.72 123.12
CA GLU A 184 -1.09 -38.25 124.51
C GLU A 184 -2.39 -38.72 125.20
N ASN A 185 -3.49 -38.85 124.45
CA ASN A 185 -4.77 -39.37 124.99
C ASN A 185 -4.75 -40.89 125.30
N GLY A 186 -3.93 -41.68 124.60
CA GLY A 186 -3.76 -43.11 124.87
C GLY A 186 -3.05 -43.43 126.21
N ALA A 187 -2.36 -42.46 126.81
CA ALA A 187 -1.62 -42.66 128.06
C ALA A 187 -2.46 -42.41 129.34
N LEU A 188 -3.69 -41.88 129.21
CA LEU A 188 -4.56 -41.51 130.34
C LEU A 188 -5.75 -42.46 130.57
N GLU A 189 -6.05 -43.38 129.65
CA GLU A 189 -7.14 -44.36 129.79
C GLU A 189 -6.76 -45.63 130.58
N GLN A 190 -5.48 -45.81 130.95
CA GLN A 190 -5.00 -47.01 131.66
C GLN A 190 -4.73 -46.77 133.17
N LYS A 191 -5.35 -45.74 133.78
CA LYS A 191 -5.12 -45.42 135.21
C LYS A 191 -6.33 -44.92 136.03
N CYS A 192 -7.55 -44.90 135.48
CA CYS A 192 -8.73 -44.37 136.19
C CYS A 192 -10.01 -45.19 136.00
N ALA A 193 -9.96 -46.51 136.19
CA ALA A 193 -11.18 -47.32 136.27
C ALA A 193 -11.03 -48.54 137.19
N ASP A 194 -10.61 -48.31 138.44
CA ASP A 194 -10.89 -49.17 139.61
C ASP A 194 -10.55 -48.40 140.90
N LEU A 195 -11.52 -47.65 141.44
CA LEU A 195 -11.83 -47.47 142.87
C LEU A 195 -12.84 -46.33 143.07
N GLU A 196 -14.08 -46.73 142.84
CA GLU A 196 -15.30 -46.38 143.55
C GLU A 196 -15.19 -45.55 144.86
N ALA A 197 -16.15 -44.61 144.94
CA ALA A 197 -16.98 -44.28 146.11
C ALA A 197 -16.57 -43.13 147.06
N ALA A 198 -16.97 -41.91 146.67
CA ALA A 198 -17.59 -40.92 147.56
C ALA A 198 -18.75 -40.23 146.82
N LYS A 199 -19.97 -40.78 146.85
CA LYS A 199 -21.00 -40.60 147.89
C LYS A 199 -21.77 -39.26 147.78
N ALA A 200 -22.87 -39.36 147.02
CA ALA A 200 -24.23 -38.91 147.32
C ALA A 200 -24.60 -37.42 147.32
N ALA A 201 -25.46 -37.07 146.37
CA ALA A 201 -26.66 -36.26 146.59
C ALA A 201 -27.84 -36.81 145.74
N GLN A 202 -28.94 -37.16 146.43
CA GLN A 202 -30.33 -37.46 145.97
C GLN A 202 -30.56 -38.72 145.09
N GLU A 203 -31.20 -39.79 145.61
CA GLU A 203 -32.68 -40.06 145.63
C GLU A 203 -33.21 -40.27 144.19
N GLU A 204 -33.55 -41.47 143.71
CA GLU A 204 -34.61 -42.38 144.17
C GLU A 204 -34.23 -43.88 144.18
N GLU A 205 -34.60 -44.52 145.29
CA GLU A 205 -34.93 -45.93 145.61
C GLU A 205 -34.47 -47.06 144.65
N PHE A 206 -33.48 -47.89 145.00
CA PHE A 206 -33.39 -48.82 146.13
C PHE A 206 -34.46 -49.92 146.22
N SER A 207 -34.24 -50.92 145.36
CA SER A 207 -33.95 -52.31 145.78
C SER A 207 -35.08 -53.19 146.31
N ARG A 208 -34.98 -54.48 145.95
CA ARG A 208 -34.52 -55.60 146.83
C ARG A 208 -34.78 -56.94 146.11
N LYS A 209 -34.04 -58.05 146.27
CA LYS A 209 -33.12 -58.56 147.30
C LYS A 209 -32.61 -59.95 146.80
N HIS A 210 -31.55 -60.55 147.34
CA HIS A 210 -31.54 -61.34 148.60
C HIS A 210 -30.07 -61.71 148.90
N GLU A 211 -29.54 -61.63 150.12
CA GLU A 211 -29.78 -62.42 151.34
C GLU A 211 -28.96 -61.74 152.47
N ALA A 212 -29.19 -61.86 153.78
CA ALA A 212 -30.10 -62.64 154.60
C ALA A 212 -30.22 -61.97 155.99
N GLU A 213 -31.39 -62.04 156.61
CA GLU A 213 -31.53 -62.62 157.96
C GLU A 213 -33.02 -62.84 158.28
N LEU A 214 -33.23 -63.82 159.15
CA LEU A 214 -34.43 -64.57 159.50
C LEU A 214 -35.49 -63.75 160.28
N LEU A 215 -36.77 -64.16 160.12
CA LEU A 215 -38.02 -63.86 160.87
C LEU A 215 -38.73 -62.54 160.48
N ARG A 216 -39.93 -62.52 159.86
CA ARG A 216 -41.13 -63.35 160.08
C ARG A 216 -42.07 -63.30 158.86
N PHE A 217 -42.63 -64.45 158.55
CA PHE A 217 -43.53 -64.82 157.45
C PHE A 217 -45.00 -64.41 157.72
N ASP A 218 -45.84 -64.38 156.68
CA ASP A 218 -47.33 -64.25 156.64
C ASP A 218 -48.02 -62.94 156.19
N SER A 219 -47.60 -62.27 155.10
CA SER A 219 -48.57 -61.41 154.35
C SER A 219 -48.35 -61.21 152.84
N LEU A 220 -47.35 -61.84 152.22
CA LEU A 220 -46.87 -61.50 150.88
C LEU A 220 -47.50 -62.28 149.71
N GLN A 221 -48.60 -63.02 149.92
CA GLN A 221 -49.21 -63.88 148.89
C GLN A 221 -50.25 -63.18 148.00
N THR A 222 -50.68 -61.97 148.33
CA THR A 222 -51.80 -61.29 147.65
C THR A 222 -51.38 -60.26 146.58
N GLU A 223 -50.18 -59.67 146.66
CA GLU A 223 -49.74 -58.61 145.72
C GLU A 223 -49.16 -59.12 144.39
N MET A 224 -48.78 -60.40 144.28
CA MET A 224 -48.13 -60.93 143.06
C MET A 224 -49.11 -61.13 141.88
N ASN A 225 -50.42 -61.29 142.14
CA ASN A 225 -51.39 -61.62 141.10
C ASN A 225 -51.83 -60.41 140.23
N GLU A 226 -51.65 -59.16 140.67
CA GLU A 226 -52.04 -57.98 139.87
C GLU A 226 -50.98 -57.59 138.81
N LYS A 227 -49.68 -57.73 139.11
CA LYS A 227 -48.60 -57.35 138.17
C LYS A 227 -48.48 -58.23 136.92
N LEU A 228 -49.00 -59.47 136.94
CA LEU A 228 -48.98 -60.36 135.77
C LEU A 228 -49.98 -59.96 134.68
N THR A 229 -51.01 -59.16 134.99
CA THR A 229 -52.02 -58.76 134.01
C THR A 229 -51.58 -57.58 133.13
N GLY A 230 -50.72 -56.68 133.63
CA GLY A 230 -50.22 -55.53 132.86
C GLY A 230 -49.21 -55.89 131.76
N LEU A 231 -48.35 -56.89 132.00
CA LEU A 231 -47.34 -57.34 131.04
C LEU A 231 -47.92 -58.10 129.83
N ALA A 232 -49.14 -58.63 129.94
CA ALA A 232 -49.81 -59.31 128.83
C ALA A 232 -50.31 -58.30 127.77
N ALA A 233 -50.80 -57.13 128.20
CA ALA A 233 -51.35 -56.11 127.30
C ALA A 233 -50.27 -55.40 126.45
N GLU A 234 -49.08 -55.20 127.01
CA GLU A 234 -47.96 -54.55 126.30
C GLU A 234 -47.35 -55.45 125.21
N ASN A 235 -47.34 -56.78 125.44
CA ASN A 235 -46.92 -57.77 124.44
C ASN A 235 -47.88 -57.85 123.24
N GLU A 236 -49.19 -57.69 123.45
CA GLU A 236 -50.17 -57.64 122.35
C GLU A 236 -49.99 -56.39 121.47
N ASN A 237 -49.65 -55.24 122.08
CA ASN A 237 -49.45 -53.99 121.35
C ASN A 237 -48.18 -54.02 120.47
N ILE A 238 -47.06 -54.53 121.01
CA ILE A 238 -45.80 -54.70 120.26
C ILE A 238 -45.97 -55.69 119.09
N ALA A 239 -46.78 -56.74 119.28
CA ALA A 239 -47.08 -57.70 118.20
C ALA A 239 -47.88 -57.05 117.06
N GLY A 240 -48.82 -56.14 117.38
CA GLY A 240 -49.59 -55.38 116.40
C GLY A 240 -48.73 -54.42 115.57
N GLU A 241 -47.84 -53.66 116.20
CA GLU A 241 -46.91 -52.75 115.50
C GLU A 241 -45.92 -53.50 114.60
N ARG A 242 -45.44 -54.67 115.07
CA ARG A 242 -44.58 -55.55 114.26
C ARG A 242 -45.31 -56.10 113.02
N GLN A 243 -46.60 -56.44 113.12
CA GLN A 243 -47.38 -56.91 111.99
C GLN A 243 -47.56 -55.80 110.94
N GLN A 244 -47.87 -54.57 111.37
CA GLN A 244 -48.03 -53.41 110.46
C GLN A 244 -46.74 -53.04 109.74
N THR A 245 -45.59 -53.05 110.42
CA THR A 245 -44.29 -52.78 109.80
C THR A 245 -43.89 -53.85 108.78
N LEU A 246 -44.27 -55.11 109.02
CA LEU A 246 -44.03 -56.22 108.09
C LEU A 246 -44.89 -56.11 106.82
N GLU A 247 -46.15 -55.69 106.95
CA GLU A 247 -47.03 -55.40 105.82
C GLU A 247 -46.53 -54.19 105.00
N GLN A 248 -46.07 -53.12 105.64
CA GLN A 248 -45.47 -51.96 104.95
C GLN A 248 -44.19 -52.33 104.20
N LEU A 249 -43.33 -53.18 104.77
CA LEU A 249 -42.12 -53.68 104.10
C LEU A 249 -42.46 -54.52 102.87
N LEU A 250 -43.52 -55.33 102.93
CA LEU A 250 -44.00 -56.13 101.80
C LEU A 250 -44.51 -55.26 100.64
N VAL A 251 -45.22 -54.17 100.94
CA VAL A 251 -45.69 -53.20 99.94
C VAL A 251 -44.50 -52.45 99.32
N LEU A 252 -43.55 -51.97 100.12
CA LEU A 252 -42.36 -51.31 99.59
C LEU A 252 -41.48 -52.25 98.74
N GLN A 253 -41.43 -53.53 99.11
CA GLN A 253 -40.69 -54.53 98.34
C GLN A 253 -41.37 -54.85 97.00
N THR A 254 -42.71 -54.88 96.96
CA THR A 254 -43.45 -55.03 95.70
C THR A 254 -43.31 -53.80 94.81
N ASP A 255 -43.42 -52.58 95.35
CA ASP A 255 -43.18 -51.33 94.61
C ASP A 255 -41.74 -51.23 94.08
N ALA A 256 -40.73 -51.63 94.87
CA ALA A 256 -39.35 -51.66 94.44
C ALA A 256 -39.13 -52.65 93.28
N SER A 257 -39.74 -53.85 93.35
CA SER A 257 -39.66 -54.83 92.27
C SER A 257 -40.37 -54.37 90.98
N GLN A 258 -41.48 -53.64 91.09
CA GLN A 258 -42.17 -53.07 89.95
C GLN A 258 -41.33 -51.97 89.28
N ARG A 259 -40.74 -51.06 90.07
CA ARG A 259 -39.85 -50.01 89.53
C ARG A 259 -38.59 -50.58 88.88
N GLN A 260 -38.05 -51.69 89.41
CA GLN A 260 -36.95 -52.42 88.79
C GLN A 260 -37.34 -52.92 87.40
N SER A 261 -38.52 -53.55 87.28
CA SER A 261 -39.06 -54.04 86.00
C SER A 261 -39.31 -52.90 85.00
N ASP A 262 -39.88 -51.78 85.46
CA ASP A 262 -40.15 -50.62 84.60
C ASP A 262 -38.83 -49.98 84.11
N PHE A 263 -37.79 -49.94 84.96
CA PHE A 263 -36.47 -49.44 84.58
C PHE A 263 -35.79 -50.35 83.55
N GLU A 264 -35.85 -51.67 83.75
CA GLU A 264 -35.31 -52.65 82.78
C GLU A 264 -36.01 -52.53 81.41
N SER A 265 -37.35 -52.36 81.40
CA SER A 265 -38.13 -52.07 80.20
C SER A 265 -37.68 -50.79 79.50
N LEU A 266 -37.53 -49.69 80.24
CA LEU A 266 -37.11 -48.42 79.67
C LEU A 266 -35.67 -48.48 79.13
N GLU A 267 -34.79 -49.23 79.80
CA GLU A 267 -33.42 -49.45 79.34
C GLU A 267 -33.38 -50.21 78.01
N THR A 268 -34.23 -51.23 77.85
CA THR A 268 -34.37 -51.96 76.58
C THR A 268 -34.92 -51.08 75.46
N ASP A 269 -35.90 -50.23 75.75
CA ASP A 269 -36.49 -49.33 74.75
C ASP A 269 -35.48 -48.26 74.32
N LEU A 270 -34.73 -47.68 75.28
CA LEU A 270 -33.66 -46.73 75.00
C LEU A 270 -32.56 -47.35 74.13
N LYS A 271 -32.14 -48.59 74.43
CA LYS A 271 -31.17 -49.32 73.60
C LYS A 271 -31.68 -49.54 72.18
N SER A 272 -32.94 -49.94 72.02
CA SER A 272 -33.55 -50.11 70.70
C SER A 272 -33.59 -48.81 69.90
N VAL A 273 -33.95 -47.69 70.54
CA VAL A 273 -33.98 -46.38 69.88
C VAL A 273 -32.58 -45.91 69.48
N ILE A 274 -31.56 -46.13 70.34
CA ILE A 274 -30.17 -45.81 70.03
C ILE A 274 -29.70 -46.61 68.80
N GLU A 275 -29.92 -47.92 68.80
CA GLU A 275 -29.56 -48.80 67.66
C GLU A 275 -30.25 -48.35 66.36
N GLN A 276 -31.52 -47.96 66.43
CA GLN A 276 -32.25 -47.43 65.27
C GLN A 276 -31.64 -46.11 64.77
N LYS A 277 -31.30 -45.19 65.67
CA LYS A 277 -30.72 -43.88 65.31
C LYS A 277 -29.29 -44.02 64.77
N ASP A 278 -28.50 -44.94 65.31
CA ASP A 278 -27.17 -45.27 64.81
C ASP A 278 -27.25 -45.87 63.40
N HIS A 279 -28.26 -46.72 63.14
CA HIS A 279 -28.49 -47.25 61.80
C HIS A 279 -28.89 -46.16 60.80
N GLU A 280 -29.83 -45.26 61.17
CA GLU A 280 -30.21 -44.12 60.34
C GLU A 280 -29.02 -43.18 60.05
N LEU A 281 -28.17 -42.91 61.05
CA LEU A 281 -26.94 -42.13 60.88
C LEU A 281 -25.93 -42.83 59.95
N TYR A 282 -25.80 -44.15 60.07
CA TYR A 282 -24.92 -44.92 59.20
C TYR A 282 -25.36 -44.85 57.73
N GLU A 283 -26.66 -45.02 57.46
CA GLU A 283 -27.22 -44.88 56.12
C GLU A 283 -27.06 -43.46 55.56
N LEU A 284 -27.32 -42.43 56.39
CA LEU A 284 -27.20 -41.04 55.96
C LEU A 284 -25.75 -40.67 55.64
N ASN A 285 -24.78 -41.11 56.45
CA ASN A 285 -23.35 -40.96 56.17
C ASN A 285 -22.92 -41.73 54.92
N GLY A 286 -23.51 -42.90 54.65
CA GLY A 286 -23.34 -43.63 53.40
C GLY A 286 -23.76 -42.78 52.19
N LYS A 287 -24.99 -42.25 52.21
CA LYS A 287 -25.54 -41.40 51.14
C LYS A 287 -24.75 -40.10 50.97
N TYR A 288 -24.34 -39.46 52.06
CA TYR A 288 -23.53 -38.23 52.01
C TYR A 288 -22.17 -38.47 51.34
N ARG A 289 -21.50 -39.57 51.70
CA ARG A 289 -20.23 -39.97 51.07
C ARG A 289 -20.39 -40.30 49.59
N GLU A 290 -21.41 -41.04 49.20
CA GLU A 290 -21.69 -41.31 47.78
C GLU A 290 -21.95 -40.03 46.99
N LEU A 291 -22.67 -39.07 47.58
CA LEU A 291 -22.93 -37.77 46.94
C LEU A 291 -21.65 -36.94 46.83
N GLN A 292 -20.79 -36.97 47.86
CA GLN A 292 -19.51 -36.29 47.88
C GLN A 292 -18.52 -36.87 46.84
N GLU A 293 -18.47 -38.20 46.71
CA GLU A 293 -17.67 -38.89 45.69
C GLU A 293 -18.15 -38.53 44.28
N LYS A 294 -19.47 -38.56 44.02
CA LYS A 294 -20.03 -38.14 42.73
C LYS A 294 -19.73 -36.69 42.39
N PHE A 295 -19.85 -35.79 43.36
CA PHE A 295 -19.52 -34.38 43.15
C PHE A 295 -18.03 -34.19 42.85
N GLN A 296 -17.15 -34.90 43.57
CA GLN A 296 -15.72 -34.89 43.29
C GLN A 296 -15.41 -35.42 41.88
N GLU A 297 -15.95 -36.58 41.50
CA GLU A 297 -15.78 -37.16 40.16
C GLU A 297 -16.25 -36.18 39.07
N GLU A 298 -17.42 -35.56 39.23
CA GLU A 298 -17.96 -34.62 38.25
C GLU A 298 -17.11 -33.34 38.15
N THR A 299 -16.59 -32.82 39.27
CA THR A 299 -15.68 -31.68 39.26
C THR A 299 -14.33 -32.00 38.64
N GLU A 300 -13.78 -33.18 38.90
CA GLU A 300 -12.51 -33.63 38.34
C GLU A 300 -12.63 -33.90 36.85
N GLN A 301 -13.75 -34.48 36.40
CA GLN A 301 -14.06 -34.67 34.99
C GLN A 301 -14.18 -33.33 34.25
N LYS A 302 -14.92 -32.36 34.81
CA LYS A 302 -15.01 -30.99 34.26
C LYS A 302 -13.65 -30.29 34.22
N LEU A 303 -12.82 -30.46 35.24
CA LEU A 303 -11.46 -29.91 35.28
C LEU A 303 -10.56 -30.54 34.21
N GLN A 304 -10.69 -31.85 33.98
CA GLN A 304 -9.94 -32.56 32.96
C GLN A 304 -10.37 -32.16 31.54
N GLU A 305 -11.67 -32.00 31.30
CA GLU A 305 -12.21 -31.50 30.04
C GLU A 305 -11.77 -30.06 29.74
N THR A 306 -11.79 -29.18 30.74
CA THR A 306 -11.34 -27.78 30.58
C THR A 306 -9.83 -27.71 30.31
N ARG A 307 -9.02 -28.51 31.00
CA ARG A 307 -7.58 -28.64 30.71
C ARG A 307 -7.31 -29.15 29.30
N ALA A 308 -8.04 -30.17 28.84
CA ALA A 308 -7.90 -30.69 27.48
C ALA A 308 -8.29 -29.64 26.42
N LYS A 309 -9.37 -28.88 26.66
CA LYS A 309 -9.76 -27.77 25.79
C LYS A 309 -8.71 -26.67 25.75
N MET A 310 -8.12 -26.28 26.89
CA MET A 310 -7.03 -25.30 26.93
C MET A 310 -5.81 -25.77 26.15
N ALA A 311 -5.36 -27.01 26.35
CA ALA A 311 -4.23 -27.57 25.60
C ALA A 311 -4.48 -27.59 24.08
N ASN A 312 -5.70 -27.94 23.64
CA ASN A 312 -6.08 -27.90 22.23
C ASN A 312 -6.08 -26.47 21.67
N LEU A 313 -6.57 -25.48 22.43
CA LEU A 313 -6.56 -24.07 22.03
C LEU A 313 -5.14 -23.51 21.95
N GLU A 314 -4.27 -23.85 22.91
CA GLU A 314 -2.85 -23.48 22.88
C GLU A 314 -2.15 -24.06 21.66
N GLY A 315 -2.39 -25.33 21.34
CA GLY A 315 -1.89 -25.96 20.11
C GLY A 315 -2.37 -25.23 18.86
N ALA A 316 -3.67 -24.93 18.76
CA ALA A 316 -4.22 -24.19 17.63
C ALA A 316 -3.66 -22.76 17.50
N LEU A 317 -3.39 -22.07 18.62
CA LEU A 317 -2.74 -20.76 18.62
C LEU A 317 -1.29 -20.82 18.12
N ILE A 318 -0.55 -21.85 18.52
CA ILE A 318 0.82 -22.07 18.03
C ILE A 318 0.80 -22.38 16.52
N ASP A 319 -0.08 -23.27 16.07
CA ASP A 319 -0.20 -23.64 14.66
C ASP A 319 -0.60 -22.45 13.78
N THR A 320 -1.58 -21.65 14.23
CA THR A 320 -2.01 -20.44 13.51
C THR A 320 -0.90 -19.39 13.48
N ARG A 321 -0.13 -19.22 14.55
CA ARG A 321 1.04 -18.33 14.58
C ARG A 321 2.12 -18.79 13.60
N ILE A 322 2.51 -20.06 13.63
CA ILE A 322 3.50 -20.64 12.70
C ILE A 322 3.03 -20.48 11.26
N SER A 323 1.75 -20.76 10.99
CA SER A 323 1.15 -20.60 9.66
C SER A 323 1.20 -19.15 9.18
N GLY A 324 0.85 -18.19 10.05
CA GLY A 324 0.90 -16.76 9.75
C GLY A 324 2.32 -16.25 9.47
N GLU A 325 3.29 -16.63 10.32
CA GLU A 325 4.71 -16.28 10.12
C GLU A 325 5.26 -16.88 8.81
N THR A 326 4.87 -18.11 8.48
CA THR A 326 5.24 -18.77 7.22
C THR A 326 4.65 -18.02 6.02
N ALA A 327 3.37 -17.65 6.07
CA ALA A 327 2.71 -16.92 4.99
C ALA A 327 3.36 -15.54 4.74
N LEU A 328 3.66 -14.79 5.81
CA LEU A 328 4.35 -13.50 5.71
C LEU A 328 5.75 -13.65 5.09
N ARG A 329 6.49 -14.68 5.51
CA ARG A 329 7.81 -14.99 4.95
C ARG A 329 7.74 -15.36 3.47
N THR A 330 6.75 -16.15 3.05
CA THR A 330 6.53 -16.49 1.63
C THR A 330 6.20 -15.26 0.79
N LEU A 331 5.37 -14.33 1.31
CA LEU A 331 5.07 -13.06 0.64
C LEU A 331 6.31 -12.17 0.51
N LEU A 332 7.14 -12.10 1.55
CA LEU A 332 8.40 -11.36 1.50
C LEU A 332 9.35 -11.96 0.45
N GLU A 333 9.49 -13.29 0.40
CA GLU A 333 10.32 -13.95 -0.60
C GLU A 333 9.82 -13.70 -2.03
N ALA A 334 8.49 -13.74 -2.24
CA ALA A 334 7.88 -13.39 -3.52
C ALA A 334 8.14 -11.93 -3.92
N CYS A 335 8.07 -11.01 -2.95
CA CYS A 335 8.39 -9.59 -3.14
C CYS A 335 9.85 -9.38 -3.56
N ILE A 336 10.79 -10.04 -2.87
CA ILE A 336 12.23 -9.99 -3.18
C ILE A 336 12.48 -10.55 -4.59
N LYS A 337 11.93 -11.73 -4.92
CA LYS A 337 12.07 -12.34 -6.27
C LYS A 337 11.48 -11.47 -7.38
N SER A 338 10.32 -10.87 -7.15
CA SER A 338 9.70 -9.98 -8.13
C SER A 338 10.54 -8.72 -8.34
N SER A 339 11.04 -8.14 -7.25
CA SER A 339 11.92 -6.96 -7.27
C SER A 339 13.24 -7.25 -7.98
N GLU A 340 13.85 -8.41 -7.70
CA GLU A 340 15.03 -8.92 -8.39
C GLU A 340 14.76 -9.06 -9.89
N LYS A 341 13.70 -9.77 -10.28
CA LYS A 341 13.36 -10.00 -11.70
C LYS A 341 13.17 -8.70 -12.48
N LEU A 342 12.49 -7.71 -11.89
CA LEU A 342 12.30 -6.39 -12.50
C LEU A 342 13.63 -5.65 -12.66
N THR A 343 14.48 -5.69 -11.65
CA THR A 343 15.79 -5.03 -11.67
C THR A 343 16.72 -5.69 -12.70
N LEU A 344 16.79 -7.01 -12.72
CA LEU A 344 17.62 -7.76 -13.67
C LEU A 344 17.13 -7.62 -15.11
N ARG A 345 15.82 -7.47 -15.34
CA ARG A 345 15.29 -7.13 -16.66
C ARG A 345 15.83 -5.79 -17.15
N ALA A 346 15.77 -4.75 -16.30
CA ALA A 346 16.32 -3.44 -16.63
C ALA A 346 17.84 -3.45 -16.84
N ILE A 347 18.57 -4.39 -16.20
CA ILE A 347 20.00 -4.59 -16.41
C ILE A 347 20.28 -5.29 -17.75
N GLY A 348 19.46 -6.27 -18.13
CA GLY A 348 19.65 -7.07 -19.35
C GLY A 348 19.13 -6.43 -20.64
N GLU A 349 18.05 -5.63 -20.56
CA GLU A 349 17.49 -4.89 -21.69
C GLU A 349 18.31 -3.61 -21.92
N ASN A 350 19.48 -3.77 -22.56
CA ASN A 350 20.43 -2.68 -22.85
C ASN A 350 19.95 -1.70 -23.95
N GLU A 351 18.76 -1.94 -24.51
CA GLU A 351 18.16 -1.18 -25.60
C GLU A 351 16.89 -0.46 -25.14
N MET A 352 17.05 0.76 -24.59
CA MET A 352 15.93 1.69 -24.51
C MET A 352 16.10 2.82 -25.55
N PRO A 353 15.17 2.95 -26.52
CA PRO A 353 15.15 4.07 -27.43
C PRO A 353 14.52 5.27 -26.71
N GLY A 354 15.32 6.20 -26.18
CA GLY A 354 14.75 7.44 -25.64
C GLY A 354 15.71 8.39 -24.94
N ALA A 355 15.67 9.66 -25.34
CA ALA A 355 16.39 10.77 -24.74
C ALA A 355 16.11 10.93 -23.23
N GLY A 356 17.01 10.50 -22.32
CA GLY A 356 16.75 10.69 -20.88
C GLY A 356 17.92 10.66 -19.88
N GLY A 357 19.15 10.28 -20.24
CA GLY A 357 20.26 10.26 -19.28
C GLY A 357 20.98 11.60 -19.16
N THR A 358 20.81 12.31 -18.04
CA THR A 358 21.66 13.46 -17.70
C THR A 358 22.47 13.15 -16.43
N PRO A 359 23.75 13.59 -16.34
CA PRO A 359 24.56 13.40 -15.14
C PRO A 359 23.91 13.91 -13.85
N THR A 360 23.14 15.01 -13.94
CA THR A 360 22.40 15.59 -12.81
C THR A 360 21.24 14.70 -12.34
N TYR A 361 20.49 14.10 -13.25
CA TYR A 361 19.43 13.17 -12.90
C TYR A 361 19.98 11.89 -12.27
N PHE A 362 21.09 11.36 -12.80
CA PHE A 362 21.79 10.23 -12.17
C PHE A 362 22.25 10.56 -10.75
N LEU A 363 22.80 11.77 -10.52
CA LEU A 363 23.24 12.20 -9.19
C LEU A 363 22.10 12.17 -8.17
N MET A 364 20.92 12.69 -8.54
CA MET A 364 19.73 12.69 -7.69
C MET A 364 19.29 11.27 -7.32
N ILE A 365 19.29 10.34 -8.30
CA ILE A 365 18.97 8.93 -8.04
C ILE A 365 20.02 8.29 -7.13
N ALA A 366 21.31 8.56 -7.38
CA ALA A 366 22.40 7.99 -6.60
C ALA A 366 22.35 8.43 -5.13
N GLU A 367 22.09 9.71 -4.87
CA GLU A 367 21.92 10.26 -3.51
C GLU A 367 20.74 9.59 -2.78
N GLU A 368 19.57 9.49 -3.43
CA GLU A 368 18.40 8.83 -2.85
C GLU A 368 18.67 7.33 -2.59
N LEU A 369 19.35 6.67 -3.53
CA LEU A 369 19.71 5.26 -3.41
C LEU A 369 20.68 5.01 -2.25
N GLN A 370 21.67 5.87 -2.01
CA GLN A 370 22.56 5.79 -0.85
C GLN A 370 21.78 5.80 0.47
N GLU A 371 20.76 6.67 0.57
CA GLU A 371 19.89 6.76 1.75
C GLU A 371 19.01 5.51 1.90
N VAL A 372 18.40 5.05 0.81
CA VAL A 372 17.54 3.85 0.81
C VAL A 372 18.32 2.60 1.17
N LEU A 373 19.55 2.43 0.67
CA LEU A 373 20.43 1.31 1.03
C LEU A 373 20.80 1.32 2.51
N THR A 374 21.04 2.51 3.08
CA THR A 374 21.30 2.65 4.52
C THR A 374 20.07 2.25 5.35
N LYS A 375 18.89 2.70 4.94
CA LYS A 375 17.62 2.30 5.58
C LYS A 375 17.31 0.82 5.41
N LEU A 376 17.59 0.25 4.24
CA LEU A 376 17.42 -1.18 3.96
C LEU A 376 18.27 -2.03 4.91
N ARG A 377 19.53 -1.65 5.13
CA ARG A 377 20.41 -2.32 6.09
C ARG A 377 19.82 -2.32 7.51
N MET A 378 19.40 -1.15 8.02
CA MET A 378 18.84 -1.03 9.37
C MET A 378 17.54 -1.84 9.53
N VAL A 379 16.65 -1.78 8.54
CA VAL A 379 15.37 -2.50 8.58
C VAL A 379 15.58 -4.00 8.44
N HIS A 380 16.56 -4.44 7.64
CA HIS A 380 16.93 -5.85 7.56
C HIS A 380 17.47 -6.38 8.89
N GLU A 381 18.32 -5.62 9.58
CA GLU A 381 18.80 -5.98 10.92
C GLU A 381 17.67 -6.03 11.96
N SER A 382 16.73 -5.08 11.90
CA SER A 382 15.54 -5.07 12.75
C SER A 382 14.62 -6.28 12.47
N TYR A 383 14.47 -6.66 11.19
CA TYR A 383 13.74 -7.85 10.78
C TYR A 383 14.37 -9.13 11.34
N LEU A 384 15.70 -9.25 11.37
CA LEU A 384 16.35 -10.41 11.97
C LEU A 384 16.11 -10.56 13.47
N GLN A 385 15.86 -9.45 14.17
CA GLN A 385 15.54 -9.45 15.60
C GLN A 385 14.06 -9.75 15.85
N ASP A 386 13.17 -9.14 15.07
CA ASP A 386 11.72 -9.38 15.11
C ASP A 386 11.15 -9.41 13.70
N ASN A 387 10.89 -10.63 13.21
CA ASN A 387 10.32 -10.83 11.89
C ASN A 387 8.91 -10.24 11.82
N SER A 388 8.07 -10.46 12.82
CA SER A 388 6.61 -10.24 12.74
C SER A 388 6.23 -8.78 12.48
N THR A 389 6.95 -7.83 13.08
CA THR A 389 6.65 -6.40 13.00
C THR A 389 7.37 -5.70 11.85
N ASN A 390 8.49 -6.26 11.36
CA ASN A 390 9.38 -5.58 10.40
C ASN A 390 9.27 -6.08 8.95
N VAL A 391 8.51 -7.15 8.67
CA VAL A 391 8.30 -7.70 7.29
C VAL A 391 7.87 -6.61 6.32
N GLU A 392 6.87 -5.81 6.68
CA GLU A 392 6.29 -4.79 5.81
C GLU A 392 7.29 -3.66 5.51
N SER A 393 8.04 -3.24 6.53
CA SER A 393 9.09 -2.23 6.39
C SER A 393 10.21 -2.73 5.46
N LEU A 394 10.63 -3.99 5.63
CA LEU A 394 11.65 -4.62 4.79
C LEU A 394 11.17 -4.73 3.35
N ALA A 395 9.95 -5.23 3.12
CA ALA A 395 9.35 -5.34 1.80
C ALA A 395 9.32 -3.97 1.08
N ARG A 396 8.90 -2.90 1.77
CA ARG A 396 8.90 -1.54 1.20
C ARG A 396 10.29 -1.09 0.80
N LYS A 397 11.32 -1.31 1.63
CA LYS A 397 12.69 -0.90 1.30
C LYS A 397 13.30 -1.72 0.18
N VAL A 398 12.97 -3.00 0.08
CA VAL A 398 13.35 -3.84 -1.06
C VAL A 398 12.73 -3.31 -2.37
N ILE A 399 11.43 -2.99 -2.38
CA ILE A 399 10.74 -2.48 -3.59
C ILE A 399 11.34 -1.15 -4.06
N ILE A 400 11.48 -0.18 -3.14
CA ILE A 400 12.04 1.13 -3.46
C ILE A 400 13.50 1.01 -3.90
N GLY A 401 14.29 0.20 -3.18
CA GLY A 401 15.68 -0.07 -3.52
C GLY A 401 15.82 -0.69 -4.91
N ALA A 402 14.99 -1.68 -5.24
CA ALA A 402 14.98 -2.32 -6.56
C ALA A 402 14.72 -1.31 -7.70
N HIS A 403 13.71 -0.46 -7.54
CA HIS A 403 13.39 0.58 -8.52
C HIS A 403 14.56 1.55 -8.74
N LEU A 404 15.17 2.03 -7.65
CA LEU A 404 16.30 2.96 -7.72
C LEU A 404 17.56 2.30 -8.28
N LEU A 405 17.84 1.03 -7.93
CA LEU A 405 18.96 0.26 -8.47
C LEU A 405 18.81 0.06 -9.99
N ALA A 406 17.62 -0.33 -10.44
CA ALA A 406 17.31 -0.44 -11.86
C ALA A 406 17.49 0.90 -12.58
N SER A 407 16.97 1.98 -11.99
CA SER A 407 17.05 3.33 -12.56
C SER A 407 18.50 3.83 -12.62
N ALA A 408 19.29 3.66 -11.57
CA ALA A 408 20.69 4.01 -11.56
C ALA A 408 21.46 3.28 -12.65
N HIS A 409 21.26 1.96 -12.79
CA HIS A 409 21.92 1.17 -13.83
C HIS A 409 21.57 1.67 -15.24
N VAL A 410 20.28 1.82 -15.56
CA VAL A 410 19.81 2.27 -16.90
C VAL A 410 20.30 3.68 -17.21
N GLN A 411 20.21 4.61 -16.24
CA GLN A 411 20.63 5.99 -16.45
C GLN A 411 22.14 6.11 -16.62
N GLY A 412 22.91 5.37 -15.82
CA GLY A 412 24.36 5.31 -15.96
C GLY A 412 24.77 4.77 -17.33
N MET A 413 24.14 3.68 -17.78
CA MET A 413 24.43 3.07 -19.09
C MET A 413 24.04 4.01 -20.25
N THR A 414 22.96 4.76 -20.09
CA THR A 414 22.55 5.78 -21.07
C THR A 414 23.57 6.93 -21.15
N ILE A 415 24.15 7.36 -20.02
CA ILE A 415 25.15 8.44 -19.97
C ILE A 415 26.45 7.99 -20.65
N CYS A 416 26.93 6.77 -20.37
CA CYS A 416 28.18 6.31 -20.97
C CYS A 416 28.05 6.07 -22.49
N ASN A 417 26.93 5.50 -22.95
CA ASN A 417 26.67 5.27 -24.38
C ASN A 417 26.54 6.57 -25.19
N ARG A 418 26.24 7.70 -24.52
CA ARG A 418 26.13 9.03 -25.14
C ARG A 418 27.37 9.90 -24.93
N SER A 419 28.35 9.41 -24.18
CA SER A 419 29.57 10.15 -23.90
C SER A 419 30.32 10.44 -25.21
N ALA A 420 30.72 11.70 -25.41
CA ALA A 420 31.61 12.07 -26.51
C ALA A 420 33.04 11.53 -26.30
N ASN A 421 33.41 11.23 -25.05
CA ASN A 421 34.67 10.59 -24.69
C ASN A 421 34.44 9.07 -24.56
N ILE A 422 34.80 8.32 -25.60
CA ILE A 422 34.57 6.87 -25.69
C ILE A 422 35.29 6.12 -24.57
N GLU A 423 36.56 6.45 -24.30
CA GLU A 423 37.36 5.79 -23.25
C GLU A 423 36.75 5.97 -21.85
N SER A 424 36.30 7.19 -21.54
CA SER A 424 35.62 7.47 -20.26
C SER A 424 34.25 6.81 -20.19
N GLY A 425 33.54 6.74 -21.32
CA GLY A 425 32.26 6.02 -21.44
C GLY A 425 32.42 4.52 -21.18
N GLU A 426 33.36 3.85 -21.86
CA GLU A 426 33.63 2.42 -21.68
C GLU A 426 34.03 2.08 -20.24
N ARG A 427 34.85 2.91 -19.60
CA ARG A 427 35.24 2.73 -18.19
C ARG A 427 34.04 2.82 -17.25
N ILE A 428 33.16 3.79 -17.45
CA ILE A 428 31.93 3.94 -16.65
C ILE A 428 30.98 2.75 -16.90
N ALA A 429 30.85 2.32 -18.15
CA ALA A 429 30.02 1.17 -18.52
C ALA A 429 30.47 -0.11 -17.80
N GLU A 430 31.79 -0.34 -17.70
CA GLU A 430 32.33 -1.51 -17.02
C GLU A 430 32.05 -1.48 -15.50
N GLU A 431 32.18 -0.32 -14.85
CA GLU A 431 31.83 -0.21 -13.42
C GLU A 431 30.31 -0.26 -13.17
N ILE A 432 29.48 0.09 -14.16
CA ILE A 432 28.03 -0.12 -14.06
C ILE A 432 27.69 -1.62 -14.18
N LYS A 433 28.42 -2.39 -15.00
CA LYS A 433 28.26 -3.85 -15.04
C LYS A 433 28.67 -4.49 -13.72
N THR A 434 29.78 -4.06 -13.11
CA THR A 434 30.18 -4.55 -11.78
C THR A 434 29.13 -4.19 -10.72
N LEU A 435 28.56 -2.99 -10.78
CA LEU A 435 27.40 -2.61 -9.95
C LEU A 435 26.20 -3.54 -10.18
N GLY A 436 25.89 -3.92 -11.43
CA GLY A 436 24.85 -4.90 -11.78
C GLY A 436 25.08 -6.29 -11.15
N LEU A 437 26.33 -6.73 -11.07
CA LEU A 437 26.69 -7.97 -10.38
C LEU A 437 26.48 -7.84 -8.86
N SER A 438 26.91 -6.74 -8.24
CA SER A 438 26.67 -6.50 -6.81
C SER A 438 25.17 -6.41 -6.48
N ILE A 439 24.35 -5.84 -7.37
CA ILE A 439 22.88 -5.84 -7.27
C ILE A 439 22.34 -7.27 -7.20
N THR A 440 22.80 -8.13 -8.11
CA THR A 440 22.41 -9.54 -8.15
C THR A 440 22.78 -10.27 -6.86
N HIS A 441 23.99 -10.06 -6.34
CA HIS A 441 24.43 -10.65 -5.07
C HIS A 441 23.63 -10.17 -3.87
N LEU A 442 23.19 -8.90 -3.85
CA LEU A 442 22.34 -8.38 -2.78
C LEU A 442 20.98 -9.09 -2.75
N PHE A 443 20.31 -9.25 -3.89
CA PHE A 443 19.03 -9.95 -3.95
C PHE A 443 19.15 -11.43 -3.56
N GLN A 444 20.21 -12.11 -4.00
CA GLN A 444 20.49 -13.49 -3.58
C GLN A 444 20.65 -13.62 -2.06
N ALA A 445 21.39 -12.68 -1.44
CA ALA A 445 21.58 -12.65 0.00
C ALA A 445 20.29 -12.33 0.77
N LEU A 446 19.45 -11.42 0.25
CA LEU A 446 18.14 -11.11 0.82
C LEU A 446 17.15 -12.28 0.75
N GLN A 447 17.26 -13.12 -0.28
CA GLN A 447 16.36 -14.25 -0.47
C GLN A 447 16.72 -15.46 0.40
N LYS A 448 18.01 -15.72 0.59
CA LYS A 448 18.50 -16.89 1.35
C LYS A 448 18.77 -16.54 2.80
N THR A 449 18.01 -17.14 3.71
CA THR A 449 18.22 -16.95 5.16
C THR A 449 19.62 -17.37 5.63
N SER A 450 20.26 -18.34 4.96
CA SER A 450 21.64 -18.74 5.25
C SER A 450 22.67 -17.64 4.96
N GLU A 451 22.34 -16.68 4.09
CA GLU A 451 23.22 -15.59 3.66
C GLU A 451 22.84 -14.24 4.32
N SER A 452 21.94 -14.26 5.32
CA SER A 452 21.42 -13.06 5.97
C SER A 452 22.48 -12.21 6.65
N SER A 453 23.56 -12.81 7.16
CA SER A 453 24.71 -12.09 7.73
C SER A 453 25.50 -11.31 6.67
N MET A 454 25.43 -11.72 5.41
CA MET A 454 26.16 -11.10 4.30
C MET A 454 25.44 -9.87 3.75
N VAL A 455 24.14 -9.68 4.01
CA VAL A 455 23.34 -8.56 3.46
C VAL A 455 23.96 -7.20 3.80
N SER A 456 24.43 -7.02 5.04
CA SER A 456 25.08 -5.77 5.46
C SER A 456 26.37 -5.49 4.68
N GLU A 457 27.16 -6.54 4.41
CA GLU A 457 28.39 -6.45 3.61
C GLU A 457 28.05 -6.13 2.15
N ARG A 458 27.08 -6.84 1.55
CA ARG A 458 26.63 -6.60 0.17
C ARG A 458 26.09 -5.19 -0.03
N ILE A 459 25.33 -4.66 0.93
CA ILE A 459 24.88 -3.27 0.88
C ILE A 459 26.07 -2.30 0.94
N THR A 460 27.10 -2.60 1.73
CA THR A 460 28.28 -1.74 1.85
C THR A 460 29.10 -1.71 0.57
N ASP A 461 29.36 -2.88 -0.03
CA ASP A 461 30.00 -3.02 -1.34
C ASP A 461 29.24 -2.26 -2.43
N LEU A 462 27.92 -2.43 -2.48
CA LEU A 462 27.07 -1.78 -3.46
C LEU A 462 27.07 -0.26 -3.31
N LYS A 463 27.06 0.27 -2.08
CA LYS A 463 27.20 1.71 -1.81
C LYS A 463 28.54 2.24 -2.28
N GLN A 464 29.63 1.49 -2.09
CA GLN A 464 30.96 1.88 -2.57
C GLN A 464 31.00 1.92 -4.10
N LYS A 465 30.49 0.87 -4.77
CA LYS A 465 30.43 0.81 -6.23
C LYS A 465 29.58 1.93 -6.84
N LEU A 466 28.46 2.24 -6.21
CA LEU A 466 27.61 3.37 -6.60
C LEU A 466 28.37 4.72 -6.48
N GLU A 467 29.15 4.91 -5.42
CA GLU A 467 29.97 6.11 -5.22
C GLU A 467 31.07 6.26 -6.29
N GLU A 468 31.73 5.14 -6.64
CA GLU A 468 32.74 5.08 -7.70
C GLU A 468 32.15 5.49 -9.06
N VAL A 469 30.98 4.92 -9.43
CA VAL A 469 30.23 5.29 -10.64
C VAL A 469 29.82 6.76 -10.63
N THR A 470 29.29 7.23 -9.50
CA THR A 470 28.85 8.63 -9.32
C THR A 470 30.00 9.61 -9.54
N THR A 471 31.16 9.32 -8.97
CA THR A 471 32.36 10.16 -9.11
C THR A 471 32.81 10.26 -10.56
N MET A 472 32.81 9.14 -11.30
CA MET A 472 33.18 9.15 -12.71
C MET A 472 32.17 9.88 -13.60
N ILE A 473 30.87 9.74 -13.34
CA ILE A 473 29.82 10.47 -14.06
C ILE A 473 29.92 11.98 -13.80
N VAL A 474 30.23 12.40 -12.58
CA VAL A 474 30.48 13.81 -12.24
C VAL A 474 31.70 14.34 -12.98
N ALA A 475 32.79 13.56 -13.04
CA ALA A 475 34.00 13.94 -13.78
C ALA A 475 33.72 14.09 -15.28
N LEU A 476 32.91 13.20 -15.86
CA LEU A 476 32.46 13.29 -17.24
C LEU A 476 31.58 14.53 -17.49
N GLY A 477 30.68 14.84 -16.56
CA GLY A 477 29.84 16.05 -16.59
C GLY A 477 30.66 17.36 -16.60
N LYS A 478 31.77 17.40 -15.86
CA LYS A 478 32.70 18.55 -15.84
C LYS A 478 33.49 18.71 -17.15
N GLN A 479 33.78 17.62 -17.86
CA GLN A 479 34.47 17.66 -19.15
C GLN A 479 33.54 18.04 -20.32
N THR A 480 32.23 17.89 -20.14
CA THR A 480 31.19 18.24 -21.14
C THR A 480 30.55 19.61 -20.89
N ASP A 481 31.10 20.40 -19.95
CA ASP A 481 30.45 21.57 -19.38
C ASP A 481 30.50 22.82 -20.29
N GLY A 482 29.63 22.85 -21.30
CA GLY A 482 29.27 24.08 -22.02
C GLY A 482 28.39 25.04 -21.20
N THR A 483 28.05 24.73 -19.94
CA THR A 483 27.06 25.49 -19.17
C THR A 483 27.58 26.81 -18.60
N GLU A 484 28.90 27.04 -18.53
CA GLU A 484 29.44 28.36 -18.16
C GLU A 484 29.10 29.46 -19.18
N ASN A 485 28.88 29.10 -20.45
CA ASN A 485 28.62 30.03 -21.55
C ASN A 485 27.13 30.16 -21.93
N LEU A 486 26.22 29.38 -21.32
CA LEU A 486 24.79 29.37 -21.69
C LEU A 486 24.12 30.75 -21.66
N GLY A 487 24.45 31.58 -20.65
CA GLY A 487 23.88 32.92 -20.54
C GLY A 487 24.40 33.91 -21.60
N ASP A 488 25.62 33.71 -22.11
CA ASP A 488 26.15 34.54 -23.21
C ASP A 488 25.67 33.98 -24.56
N MET A 489 25.54 32.66 -24.67
CA MET A 489 25.01 31.98 -25.86
C MET A 489 23.54 32.31 -26.11
N VAL A 490 22.70 32.39 -25.07
CA VAL A 490 21.27 32.71 -25.27
C VAL A 490 21.07 34.12 -25.81
N GLU A 491 21.76 35.12 -25.29
CA GLU A 491 21.68 36.48 -25.82
C GLU A 491 22.29 36.59 -27.22
N THR A 492 23.40 35.88 -27.48
CA THR A 492 24.03 35.83 -28.80
C THR A 492 23.09 35.22 -29.85
N GLU A 493 22.44 34.09 -29.54
CA GLU A 493 21.55 33.41 -30.48
C GLU A 493 20.22 34.15 -30.68
N LEU A 494 19.68 34.78 -29.62
CA LEU A 494 18.50 35.64 -29.75
C LEU A 494 18.80 36.88 -30.61
N SER A 495 19.96 37.51 -30.42
CA SER A 495 20.41 38.62 -31.28
C SER A 495 20.70 38.17 -32.72
N SER A 496 21.24 36.96 -32.91
CA SER A 496 21.48 36.38 -34.22
C SER A 496 20.17 36.12 -34.97
N MET A 497 19.17 35.59 -34.26
CA MET A 497 17.81 35.44 -34.78
C MET A 497 17.21 36.79 -35.17
N ASP A 498 17.25 37.81 -34.30
CA ASP A 498 16.76 39.16 -34.62
C ASP A 498 17.38 39.70 -35.91
N LYS A 499 18.71 39.59 -36.02
CA LYS A 499 19.46 40.02 -37.21
C LYS A 499 19.05 39.24 -38.46
N ALA A 500 18.92 37.92 -38.37
CA ALA A 500 18.51 37.07 -39.49
C ALA A 500 17.09 37.40 -39.98
N ILE A 501 16.16 37.72 -39.07
CA ILE A 501 14.80 38.17 -39.45
C ILE A 501 14.82 39.51 -40.18
N GLU A 502 15.60 40.49 -39.70
CA GLU A 502 15.71 41.80 -40.36
C GLU A 502 16.38 41.68 -41.73
N GLU A 503 17.46 40.91 -41.84
CA GLU A 503 18.14 40.64 -43.11
C GLU A 503 17.21 39.91 -44.09
N ALA A 504 16.44 38.94 -43.61
CA ALA A 504 15.47 38.23 -44.43
C ALA A 504 14.36 39.15 -44.94
N ALA A 505 13.83 40.03 -44.08
CA ALA A 505 12.82 41.02 -44.46
C ALA A 505 13.36 41.99 -45.53
N ALA A 506 14.59 42.49 -45.34
CA ALA A 506 15.24 43.39 -46.29
C ALA A 506 15.47 42.72 -47.64
N GLN A 507 15.94 41.46 -47.66
CA GLN A 507 16.15 40.71 -48.90
C GLN A 507 14.85 40.45 -49.65
N ILE A 508 13.75 40.11 -48.96
CA ILE A 508 12.44 39.95 -49.61
C ILE A 508 11.97 41.28 -50.21
N GLN A 509 12.14 42.39 -49.50
CA GLN A 509 11.76 43.72 -50.00
C GLN A 509 12.63 44.16 -51.19
N GLU A 510 13.92 43.81 -51.19
CA GLU A 510 14.80 44.03 -52.33
C GLU A 510 14.42 43.16 -53.54
N MET A 511 14.01 41.91 -53.31
CA MET A 511 13.48 41.06 -54.39
C MET A 511 12.21 41.65 -54.99
N LEU A 512 11.33 42.24 -54.17
CA LEU A 512 10.10 42.89 -54.63
C LEU A 512 10.41 44.11 -55.52
N SER A 513 11.35 44.96 -55.10
CA SER A 513 11.75 46.13 -55.89
C SER A 513 12.46 45.73 -57.20
N LYS A 514 13.29 44.68 -57.16
CA LYS A 514 13.92 44.11 -58.36
C LYS A 514 12.89 43.54 -59.32
N SER A 515 11.95 42.73 -58.83
CA SER A 515 10.89 42.15 -59.66
C SER A 515 10.06 43.24 -60.36
N ARG A 516 9.70 44.32 -59.64
CA ARG A 516 9.06 45.52 -60.22
C ARG A 516 9.83 46.19 -61.36
N ALA A 517 11.16 46.13 -61.31
CA ALA A 517 12.01 46.75 -62.33
C ALA A 517 12.33 45.81 -63.50
N SER A 518 12.37 44.49 -63.27
CA SER A 518 12.84 43.50 -64.25
C SER A 518 11.77 42.62 -64.87
N ASP A 519 10.65 42.37 -64.16
CA ASP A 519 9.55 41.53 -64.64
C ASP A 519 8.43 42.38 -65.26
N SER A 520 7.63 41.80 -66.15
CA SER A 520 6.47 42.45 -66.76
C SER A 520 5.30 41.47 -66.99
N GLY A 521 4.10 42.00 -67.21
CA GLY A 521 2.90 41.21 -67.48
C GLY A 521 2.46 40.34 -66.28
N ILE A 522 1.93 39.15 -66.58
CA ILE A 522 1.37 38.22 -65.58
C ILE A 522 2.46 37.73 -64.60
N LYS A 523 3.70 37.57 -65.07
CA LYS A 523 4.84 37.18 -64.23
C LYS A 523 5.12 38.20 -63.13
N LEU A 524 5.03 39.49 -63.43
CA LEU A 524 5.18 40.55 -62.43
C LEU A 524 4.03 40.51 -61.41
N GLU A 525 2.78 40.40 -61.86
CA GLU A 525 1.61 40.34 -60.96
C GLU A 525 1.70 39.17 -59.97
N VAL A 526 2.14 38.00 -60.44
CA VAL A 526 2.36 36.81 -59.61
C VAL A 526 3.53 37.01 -58.64
N ASN A 527 4.67 37.48 -59.13
CA ASN A 527 5.86 37.67 -58.29
C ASN A 527 5.63 38.73 -57.20
N GLU A 528 4.92 39.82 -57.51
CA GLU A 528 4.54 40.83 -56.53
C GLU A 528 3.64 40.26 -55.44
N LYS A 529 2.58 39.53 -55.79
CA LYS A 529 1.66 38.92 -54.81
C LYS A 529 2.38 37.95 -53.88
N ILE A 530 3.25 37.12 -54.43
CA ILE A 530 4.05 36.16 -53.65
C ILE A 530 4.97 36.89 -52.68
N LEU A 531 5.73 37.88 -53.17
CA LEU A 531 6.69 38.62 -52.36
C LEU A 531 6.00 39.50 -51.30
N ASP A 532 4.87 40.14 -51.62
CA ASP A 532 4.06 40.90 -50.67
C ASP A 532 3.51 40.02 -49.54
N ALA A 533 3.06 38.79 -49.87
CA ALA A 533 2.65 37.81 -48.87
C ALA A 533 3.82 37.37 -47.98
N CYS A 534 5.00 37.14 -48.57
CA CYS A 534 6.22 36.80 -47.82
C CYS A 534 6.70 37.95 -46.93
N THR A 535 6.60 39.20 -47.39
CA THR A 535 6.89 40.41 -46.59
C THR A 535 5.92 40.51 -45.41
N SER A 536 4.64 40.25 -45.63
CA SER A 536 3.62 40.25 -44.57
C SER A 536 3.88 39.17 -43.52
N LEU A 537 4.26 37.96 -43.96
CA LEU A 537 4.67 36.88 -43.06
C LEU A 537 5.91 37.25 -42.25
N MET A 538 6.96 37.77 -42.89
CA MET A 538 8.19 38.16 -42.21
C MET A 538 7.94 39.29 -41.20
N HIS A 539 7.04 40.23 -41.53
CA HIS A 539 6.61 41.27 -40.59
C HIS A 539 5.89 40.68 -39.37
N ALA A 540 4.98 39.73 -39.55
CA ALA A 540 4.31 39.06 -38.44
C ALA A 540 5.31 38.30 -37.54
N ILE A 541 6.31 37.65 -38.14
CA ILE A 541 7.38 36.93 -37.44
C ILE A 541 8.26 37.91 -36.64
N ARG A 542 8.62 39.04 -37.22
CA ARG A 542 9.36 40.11 -36.53
C ARG A 542 8.62 40.58 -35.27
N VAL A 543 7.32 40.81 -35.38
CA VAL A 543 6.48 41.20 -34.22
C VAL A 543 6.44 40.08 -33.17
N LEU A 544 6.29 38.83 -33.58
CA LEU A 544 6.30 37.67 -32.68
C LEU A 544 7.61 37.58 -31.90
N VAL A 545 8.74 37.67 -32.59
CA VAL A 545 10.07 37.62 -31.98
C VAL A 545 10.25 38.75 -30.97
N GLN A 546 9.84 39.98 -31.30
CA GLN A 546 9.87 41.11 -30.36
C GLN A 546 9.01 40.85 -29.11
N LYS A 547 7.79 40.32 -29.26
CA LYS A 547 6.94 39.94 -28.11
C LYS A 547 7.55 38.81 -27.28
N SER A 548 8.24 37.87 -27.94
CA SER A 548 8.97 36.78 -27.28
C SER A 548 10.12 37.32 -26.42
N ARG A 549 10.88 38.30 -26.94
CA ARG A 549 11.97 38.95 -26.22
C ARG A 549 11.47 39.71 -24.98
N LEU A 550 10.36 40.44 -25.11
CA LEU A 550 9.74 41.13 -23.98
C LEU A 550 9.29 40.15 -22.88
N LEU A 551 8.68 39.03 -23.27
CA LEU A 551 8.27 37.99 -22.33
C LEU A 551 9.47 37.33 -21.63
N GLN A 552 10.53 36.98 -22.38
CA GLN A 552 11.76 36.42 -21.80
C GLN A 552 12.41 37.40 -20.82
N SER A 553 12.45 38.69 -21.16
CA SER A 553 12.98 39.75 -20.29
C SER A 553 12.16 39.89 -19.00
N GLU A 554 10.83 39.81 -19.09
CA GLU A 554 9.92 39.80 -17.93
C GLU A 554 10.18 38.58 -17.03
N ILE A 555 10.29 37.38 -17.62
CA ILE A 555 10.57 36.13 -16.88
C ILE A 555 11.88 36.23 -16.12
N VAL A 556 12.94 36.73 -16.76
CA VAL A 556 14.25 36.90 -16.13
C VAL A 556 14.18 37.96 -15.03
N ALA A 557 13.50 39.08 -15.27
CA ALA A 557 13.35 40.15 -14.29
C ALA A 557 12.61 39.68 -13.03
N LEU A 558 11.54 38.89 -13.19
CA LEU A 558 10.76 38.32 -12.08
C LEU A 558 11.49 37.17 -11.37
N GLY A 559 12.23 36.34 -12.12
CA GLY A 559 12.78 35.09 -11.62
C GLY A 559 14.22 35.14 -11.10
N LYS A 560 14.98 36.20 -11.41
CA LYS A 560 16.40 36.32 -11.01
C LYS A 560 16.59 36.68 -9.53
N GLY A 561 15.65 37.37 -8.90
CA GLY A 561 15.82 37.86 -7.53
C GLY A 561 17.02 38.80 -7.40
N SER A 562 17.94 38.48 -6.48
CA SER A 562 19.24 39.19 -6.32
C SER A 562 20.36 38.69 -7.23
N ALA A 563 20.13 37.61 -7.99
CA ALA A 563 21.12 37.03 -8.90
C ALA A 563 21.17 37.76 -10.25
N SER A 564 22.27 37.57 -10.98
CA SER A 564 22.43 38.07 -12.34
C SER A 564 21.56 37.30 -13.35
N ALA A 565 21.30 37.90 -14.52
CA ALA A 565 20.59 37.22 -15.61
C ALA A 565 21.34 35.97 -16.10
N LYS A 566 22.67 36.01 -16.11
CA LYS A 566 23.53 34.88 -16.50
C LYS A 566 23.37 33.70 -15.55
N GLU A 567 23.36 33.96 -14.25
CA GLU A 567 23.10 32.94 -13.23
C GLU A 567 21.67 32.40 -13.31
N PHE A 568 20.70 33.26 -13.63
CA PHE A 568 19.32 32.82 -13.83
C PHE A 568 19.19 31.84 -15.02
N TYR A 569 19.83 32.12 -16.15
CA TYR A 569 19.86 31.22 -17.30
C TYR A 569 20.62 29.92 -17.01
N LYS A 570 21.71 29.98 -16.23
CA LYS A 570 22.45 28.79 -15.79
C LYS A 570 21.61 27.90 -14.87
N ARG A 571 20.94 28.49 -13.88
CA ARG A 571 20.05 27.74 -12.96
C ARG A 571 18.87 27.11 -13.69
N ASN A 572 18.42 27.71 -14.79
CA ASN A 572 17.35 27.20 -15.64
C ASN A 572 17.89 26.64 -16.97
N HIS A 573 18.99 25.89 -16.94
CA HIS A 573 19.74 25.47 -18.14
C HIS A 573 18.86 24.80 -19.23
N GLN A 574 17.98 23.85 -18.88
CA GLN A 574 17.10 23.19 -19.86
C GLN A 574 16.15 24.17 -20.58
N TRP A 575 15.66 25.18 -19.86
CA TRP A 575 14.82 26.21 -20.45
C TRP A 575 15.63 27.12 -21.38
N THR A 576 16.84 27.50 -20.95
CA THR A 576 17.79 28.29 -21.74
C THR A 576 18.20 27.56 -23.03
N GLU A 577 18.48 26.25 -22.96
CA GLU A 577 18.79 25.42 -24.14
C GLU A 577 17.61 25.33 -25.11
N GLY A 578 16.38 25.19 -24.58
CA GLY A 578 15.17 25.22 -25.39
C GLY A 578 14.98 26.55 -26.12
N LEU A 579 15.30 27.68 -25.49
CA LEU A 579 15.27 29.00 -26.11
C LEU A 579 16.34 29.15 -27.19
N ILE A 580 17.57 28.73 -26.92
CA ILE A 580 18.69 28.74 -27.87
C ILE A 580 18.33 27.92 -29.12
N SER A 581 17.83 26.70 -28.92
CA SER A 581 17.44 25.81 -30.02
C SER A 581 16.33 26.41 -30.87
N ALA A 582 15.27 26.94 -30.24
CA ALA A 582 14.17 27.55 -30.97
C ALA A 582 14.62 28.81 -31.74
N ALA A 583 15.49 29.64 -31.17
CA ALA A 583 16.03 30.83 -31.83
C ALA A 583 16.83 30.48 -33.09
N LYS A 584 17.69 29.45 -33.00
CA LYS A 584 18.44 28.92 -34.15
C LYS A 584 17.52 28.44 -35.27
N SER A 585 16.50 27.66 -34.93
CA SER A 585 15.54 27.14 -35.91
C SER A 585 14.77 28.26 -36.60
N VAL A 586 14.37 29.33 -35.88
CA VAL A 586 13.71 30.49 -36.48
C VAL A 586 14.64 31.26 -37.42
N ALA A 587 15.91 31.47 -37.04
CA ALA A 587 16.90 32.12 -37.90
C ALA A 587 17.15 31.33 -39.20
N GLN A 588 17.24 30.00 -39.11
CA GLN A 588 17.38 29.12 -40.27
C GLN A 588 16.14 29.13 -41.15
N GLY A 589 14.96 29.01 -40.55
CA GLY A 589 13.68 29.06 -41.26
C GLY A 589 13.50 30.37 -42.04
N ALA A 590 13.96 31.50 -41.49
CA ALA A 590 13.94 32.79 -42.19
C ALA A 590 14.80 32.80 -43.44
N ASN A 591 16.05 32.35 -43.33
CA ASN A 591 16.95 32.22 -44.49
C ASN A 591 16.40 31.24 -45.53
N PHE A 592 15.78 30.15 -45.09
CA PHE A 592 15.16 29.18 -45.97
C PHE A 592 13.97 29.78 -46.73
N LEU A 593 13.11 30.55 -46.06
CA LEU A 593 12.02 31.27 -46.70
C LEU A 593 12.51 32.24 -47.78
N VAL A 594 13.56 33.02 -47.50
CA VAL A 594 14.15 33.92 -48.50
C VAL A 594 14.69 33.16 -49.70
N THR A 595 15.41 32.05 -49.45
CA THR A 595 15.96 31.22 -50.51
C THR A 595 14.85 30.63 -51.39
N ALA A 596 13.77 30.15 -50.77
CA ALA A 596 12.62 29.61 -51.49
C ALA A 596 11.84 30.68 -52.26
N ALA A 597 11.67 31.87 -51.67
CA ALA A 597 11.05 33.02 -52.34
C ALA A 597 11.86 33.46 -53.56
N ASN A 598 13.19 33.55 -53.44
CA ASN A 598 14.08 33.89 -54.56
C ASN A 598 13.99 32.86 -55.69
N LYS A 599 14.04 31.56 -55.37
CA LYS A 599 13.87 30.48 -56.34
C LYS A 599 12.52 30.53 -57.04
N THR A 600 11.46 30.88 -56.31
CA THR A 600 10.11 30.98 -56.86
C THR A 600 9.99 32.15 -57.84
N VAL A 601 10.54 33.31 -57.50
CA VAL A 601 10.54 34.51 -58.36
C VAL A 601 11.38 34.28 -59.63
N ALA A 602 12.51 33.59 -59.50
CA ALA A 602 13.41 33.30 -60.61
C ALA A 602 12.94 32.14 -61.52
N GLY A 603 12.39 31.07 -60.94
CA GLY A 603 12.09 29.81 -61.61
C GLY A 603 10.59 29.51 -61.82
N GLY A 604 9.70 30.43 -61.45
CA GLY A 604 8.26 30.33 -61.71
C GLY A 604 7.60 29.15 -60.98
N ALA A 605 6.69 28.45 -61.69
CA ALA A 605 5.84 27.41 -61.09
C ALA A 605 6.60 26.23 -60.46
N LYS A 606 7.81 25.93 -60.96
CA LYS A 606 8.61 24.77 -60.56
C LYS A 606 9.04 24.78 -59.08
N HIS A 607 9.14 25.95 -58.46
CA HIS A 607 9.68 26.12 -57.10
C HIS A 607 8.65 26.61 -56.07
N GLN A 608 7.37 26.69 -56.43
CA GLN A 608 6.33 27.18 -55.52
C GLN A 608 6.04 26.23 -54.36
N LEU A 609 6.22 24.92 -54.56
CA LEU A 609 6.13 23.95 -53.45
C LEU A 609 7.24 24.18 -52.42
N ASP A 610 8.46 24.54 -52.86
CA ASP A 610 9.56 24.87 -51.95
C ASP A 610 9.19 26.07 -51.07
N LEU A 611 8.49 27.07 -51.63
CA LEU A 611 8.00 28.23 -50.88
C LEU A 611 6.90 27.87 -49.87
N VAL A 612 5.95 27.02 -50.25
CA VAL A 612 4.89 26.54 -49.35
C VAL A 612 5.50 25.81 -48.15
N VAL A 613 6.46 24.91 -48.40
CA VAL A 613 7.16 24.17 -47.34
C VAL A 613 7.96 25.13 -46.45
N ALA A 614 8.72 26.05 -47.03
CA ALA A 614 9.50 27.02 -46.25
C ALA A 614 8.62 27.92 -45.37
N ALA A 615 7.45 28.34 -45.86
CA ALA A 615 6.50 29.15 -45.10
C ALA A 615 5.84 28.39 -43.94
N GLN A 616 5.61 27.08 -44.10
CA GLN A 616 5.10 26.21 -43.04
C GLN A 616 6.18 25.87 -42.01
N GLU A 617 7.41 25.64 -42.46
CA GLU A 617 8.54 25.32 -41.59
C GLU A 617 8.88 26.49 -40.66
N ILE A 618 8.99 27.71 -41.18
CA ILE A 618 9.23 28.89 -40.34
C ILE A 618 8.09 29.17 -39.36
N ALA A 619 6.83 28.84 -39.72
CA ALA A 619 5.69 28.91 -38.82
C ALA A 619 5.79 27.88 -37.68
N ALA A 620 6.25 26.67 -37.98
CA ALA A 620 6.50 25.64 -36.98
C ALA A 620 7.65 26.05 -36.03
N CYS A 621 8.76 26.58 -36.56
CA CYS A 621 9.88 27.08 -35.75
C CYS A 621 9.46 28.22 -34.81
N THR A 622 8.62 29.15 -35.30
CA THR A 622 8.11 30.25 -34.47
C THR A 622 7.10 29.77 -33.42
N ALA A 623 6.30 28.74 -33.71
CA ALA A 623 5.46 28.08 -32.71
C ALA A 623 6.31 27.40 -31.61
N GLN A 624 7.41 26.75 -31.98
CA GLN A 624 8.36 26.18 -31.02
C GLN A 624 8.96 27.26 -30.11
N LEU A 625 9.32 28.43 -30.64
CA LEU A 625 9.80 29.56 -29.86
C LEU A 625 8.75 30.08 -28.86
N VAL A 626 7.47 30.11 -29.24
CA VAL A 626 6.36 30.47 -28.35
C VAL A 626 6.22 29.46 -27.22
N VAL A 627 6.30 28.16 -27.53
CA VAL A 627 6.24 27.10 -26.52
C VAL A 627 7.41 27.22 -25.54
N ALA A 628 8.63 27.36 -26.05
CA ALA A 628 9.84 27.54 -25.23
C ALA A 628 9.74 28.77 -24.31
N SER A 629 9.22 29.88 -24.83
CA SER A 629 9.05 31.13 -24.06
C SER A 629 7.91 31.07 -23.04
N ARG A 630 6.93 30.18 -23.22
CA ARG A 630 5.79 30.00 -22.31
C ARG A 630 6.12 29.20 -21.05
N VAL A 631 7.09 28.28 -21.08
CA VAL A 631 7.37 27.31 -19.99
C VAL A 631 7.55 27.97 -18.62
N LYS A 632 8.20 29.15 -18.59
CA LYS A 632 8.49 29.90 -17.36
C LYS A 632 7.68 31.19 -17.23
N ALA A 633 6.72 31.43 -18.12
CA ALA A 633 5.89 32.64 -18.11
C ALA A 633 4.79 32.55 -17.04
N PRO A 634 4.52 33.62 -16.27
CA PRO A 634 3.37 33.66 -15.38
C PRO A 634 2.08 33.70 -16.20
N ARG A 635 1.06 32.94 -15.76
CA ARG A 635 -0.21 32.77 -16.49
C ARG A 635 -1.01 34.07 -16.67
N SER A 636 -0.75 35.09 -15.83
CA SER A 636 -1.36 36.42 -15.89
C SER A 636 -0.54 37.44 -16.69
N SER A 637 0.57 37.05 -17.34
CA SER A 637 1.40 37.99 -18.11
C SER A 637 0.66 38.56 -19.31
N THR A 638 0.67 39.89 -19.43
CA THR A 638 0.17 40.61 -20.60
C THR A 638 1.04 40.34 -21.84
N ASN A 639 2.35 40.17 -21.66
CA ASN A 639 3.29 39.82 -22.74
C ASN A 639 3.03 38.40 -23.27
N LEU A 640 2.63 37.46 -22.41
CA LEU A 640 2.25 36.11 -22.86
C LEU A 640 1.00 36.15 -23.75
N SER A 641 -0.01 36.96 -23.38
CA SER A 641 -1.21 37.16 -24.22
C SER A 641 -0.88 37.85 -25.55
N ALA A 642 0.00 38.86 -25.52
CA ALA A 642 0.47 39.54 -26.72
C ALA A 642 1.25 38.60 -27.65
N LEU A 643 2.11 37.75 -27.10
CA LEU A 643 2.86 36.72 -27.84
C LEU A 643 1.90 35.70 -28.48
N GLY A 644 0.87 35.25 -27.75
CA GLY A 644 -0.15 34.36 -28.28
C GLY A 644 -0.93 34.98 -29.46
N THR A 645 -1.19 36.29 -29.41
CA THR A 645 -1.82 37.02 -30.51
C THR A 645 -0.89 37.12 -31.73
N ALA A 646 0.38 37.46 -31.51
CA ALA A 646 1.38 37.50 -32.57
C ALA A 646 1.57 36.13 -33.25
N SER A 647 1.53 35.04 -32.50
CA SER A 647 1.57 33.66 -33.02
C SER A 647 0.41 33.37 -33.98
N LYS A 648 -0.82 33.77 -33.62
CA LYS A 648 -1.98 33.63 -34.51
C LYS A 648 -1.81 34.42 -35.81
N ASN A 649 -1.26 35.63 -35.73
CA ASN A 649 -1.00 36.45 -36.91
C ASN A 649 0.03 35.80 -37.84
N VAL A 650 1.07 35.15 -37.30
CA VAL A 650 2.02 34.38 -38.11
C VAL A 650 1.32 33.21 -38.81
N THR A 651 0.50 32.43 -38.11
CA THR A 651 -0.27 31.34 -38.72
C THR A 651 -1.19 31.85 -39.84
N GLN A 652 -1.85 32.98 -39.64
CA GLN A 652 -2.71 33.59 -40.66
C GLN A 652 -1.88 34.05 -41.88
N ALA A 653 -0.75 34.73 -41.66
CA ALA A 653 0.12 35.18 -42.75
C ALA A 653 0.73 34.01 -43.52
N THR A 654 1.09 32.91 -42.84
CA THR A 654 1.53 31.66 -43.49
C THR A 654 0.41 31.08 -44.37
N GLY A 655 -0.82 31.05 -43.86
CA GLY A 655 -1.98 30.62 -44.65
C GLY A 655 -2.16 31.46 -45.92
N ILE A 656 -1.97 32.77 -45.83
CA ILE A 656 -2.00 33.68 -46.98
C ILE A 656 -0.87 33.36 -47.96
N VAL A 657 0.37 33.15 -47.51
CA VAL A 657 1.49 32.76 -48.39
C VAL A 657 1.19 31.46 -49.13
N VAL A 658 0.67 30.45 -48.44
CA VAL A 658 0.33 29.15 -49.07
C VAL A 658 -0.80 29.31 -50.08
N ALA A 659 -1.84 30.06 -49.76
CA ALA A 659 -2.95 30.33 -50.67
C ALA A 659 -2.47 31.10 -51.91
N THR A 660 -1.69 32.16 -51.72
CA THR A 660 -1.12 32.97 -52.80
C THR A 660 -0.17 32.15 -53.67
N ALA A 661 0.70 31.31 -53.08
CA ALA A 661 1.60 30.46 -53.84
C ALA A 661 0.85 29.46 -54.72
N LYS A 662 -0.26 28.88 -54.23
CA LYS A 662 -1.13 27.98 -54.99
C LYS A 662 -1.91 28.68 -56.11
N ASP A 663 -2.54 29.81 -55.81
CA ASP A 663 -3.28 30.61 -56.80
C ASP A 663 -2.34 31.10 -57.93
N CYS A 664 -1.16 31.57 -57.54
CA CYS A 664 -0.13 31.99 -58.48
C CYS A 664 0.44 30.82 -59.30
N SER A 665 0.45 29.60 -58.77
CA SER A 665 0.85 28.39 -59.50
C SER A 665 -0.08 28.14 -60.67
N GLN A 666 -1.37 28.05 -60.34
CA GLN A 666 -2.41 27.78 -61.31
C GLN A 666 -2.47 28.86 -62.39
N ARG A 667 -2.36 30.14 -62.01
CA ARG A 667 -2.33 31.25 -62.98
C ARG A 667 -1.10 31.26 -63.88
N LEU A 668 0.06 30.77 -63.42
CA LEU A 668 1.28 30.69 -64.24
C LEU A 668 1.24 29.50 -65.20
N GLU A 669 0.57 28.40 -64.82
CA GLU A 669 0.31 27.24 -65.66
C GLU A 669 -0.73 27.60 -66.74
N ASP A 670 -1.87 28.17 -66.35
CA ASP A 670 -2.94 28.58 -67.27
C ASP A 670 -2.47 29.64 -68.29
N SER A 671 -1.56 30.54 -67.89
CA SER A 671 -0.99 31.56 -68.77
C SER A 671 0.00 30.99 -69.81
N GLN A 672 0.70 29.90 -69.50
CA GLN A 672 1.62 29.26 -70.46
C GLN A 672 0.83 28.57 -71.59
N ASP A 673 -0.35 28.05 -71.29
CA ASP A 673 -1.26 27.48 -72.29
C ASP A 673 -1.90 28.54 -73.20
N LEU A 674 -2.12 29.76 -72.68
CA LEU A 674 -2.68 30.89 -73.43
C LEU A 674 -1.68 31.56 -74.38
N ASP A 675 -0.38 31.54 -74.05
CA ASP A 675 0.67 32.16 -74.87
C ASP A 675 1.01 31.34 -76.15
N LEU A 676 0.45 30.13 -76.30
CA LEU A 676 0.57 29.32 -77.52
C LEU A 676 -0.21 29.90 -78.71
N GLY A 677 -1.26 30.68 -78.44
CA GLY A 677 -2.16 31.24 -79.47
C GLY A 677 -1.63 32.50 -80.17
N THR A 678 -0.60 33.15 -79.62
CA THR A 678 -0.06 34.45 -80.09
C THR A 678 1.31 34.33 -80.78
N LEU A 679 1.90 33.13 -80.81
CA LEU A 679 3.23 32.88 -81.35
C LEU A 679 3.26 32.90 -82.88
N THR A 680 4.27 33.55 -83.46
CA THR A 680 4.56 33.38 -84.89
C THR A 680 5.07 31.96 -85.17
N VAL A 681 4.89 31.46 -86.40
CA VAL A 681 5.26 30.08 -86.81
C VAL A 681 6.70 29.71 -86.40
N HIS A 682 7.64 30.65 -86.48
CA HIS A 682 9.02 30.42 -86.06
C HIS A 682 9.15 30.29 -84.54
N GLN A 683 8.48 31.14 -83.76
CA GLN A 683 8.53 31.08 -82.30
C GLN A 683 7.83 29.82 -81.76
N ALA A 684 6.74 29.38 -82.40
CA ALA A 684 6.08 28.12 -82.08
C ALA A 684 7.02 26.91 -82.30
N LYS A 685 7.77 26.90 -83.41
CA LYS A 685 8.76 25.83 -83.70
C LYS A 685 9.92 25.80 -82.70
N THR A 686 10.42 26.98 -82.31
CA THR A 686 11.45 27.08 -81.25
C THR A 686 10.90 26.60 -79.91
N LYS A 687 9.67 26.96 -79.57
CA LYS A 687 9.00 26.50 -78.34
C LYS A 687 8.74 24.99 -78.33
N GLU A 688 8.30 24.41 -79.45
CA GLU A 688 8.15 22.97 -79.63
C GLU A 688 9.48 22.24 -79.34
N MET A 689 10.58 22.75 -79.88
CA MET A 689 11.92 22.20 -79.63
C MET A 689 12.34 22.35 -78.16
N GLU A 690 12.11 23.51 -77.53
CA GLU A 690 12.38 23.74 -76.09
C GLU A 690 11.59 22.76 -75.21
N ILE A 691 10.31 22.54 -75.51
CA ILE A 691 9.45 21.58 -74.81
C ILE A 691 9.98 20.15 -74.99
N GLN A 692 10.38 19.79 -76.22
CA GLN A 692 10.90 18.45 -76.51
C GLN A 692 12.24 18.18 -75.82
N VAL A 693 13.12 19.19 -75.72
CA VAL A 693 14.32 19.12 -74.89
C VAL A 693 13.95 18.93 -73.42
N LYS A 694 12.92 19.65 -72.93
CA LYS A 694 12.50 19.53 -71.53
C LYS A 694 11.93 18.15 -71.18
N VAL A 695 11.20 17.54 -72.10
CA VAL A 695 10.72 16.15 -71.97
C VAL A 695 11.90 15.20 -71.79
N LEU A 696 12.93 15.32 -72.63
CA LEU A 696 14.12 14.47 -72.56
C LEU A 696 14.90 14.65 -71.23
N GLU A 697 15.03 15.88 -70.74
CA GLU A 697 15.66 16.14 -69.42
C GLU A 697 14.89 15.47 -68.27
N LEU A 698 13.55 15.52 -68.31
CA LEU A 698 12.71 14.92 -67.27
C LEU A 698 12.74 13.39 -67.33
N GLU A 699 12.75 12.80 -68.52
CA GLU A 699 12.94 11.36 -68.70
C GLU A 699 14.28 10.89 -68.15
N GLN A 700 15.35 11.65 -68.38
CA GLN A 700 16.67 11.36 -67.82
C GLN A 700 16.68 11.44 -66.29
N ALA A 701 16.11 12.50 -65.71
CA ALA A 701 16.04 12.67 -64.26
C ALA A 701 15.21 11.55 -63.59
N LEU A 702 14.07 11.17 -64.18
CA LEU A 702 13.25 10.05 -63.74
C LEU A 702 14.04 8.74 -63.75
N GLN A 703 14.81 8.49 -64.82
CA GLN A 703 15.62 7.28 -64.94
C GLN A 703 16.72 7.21 -63.87
N VAL A 704 17.36 8.34 -63.55
CA VAL A 704 18.37 8.42 -62.46
C VAL A 704 17.74 8.06 -61.11
N GLU A 705 16.60 8.64 -60.77
CA GLU A 705 15.94 8.35 -59.49
C GLU A 705 15.40 6.92 -59.42
N ARG A 706 14.94 6.34 -60.55
CA ARG A 706 14.61 4.91 -60.62
C ARG A 706 15.81 4.01 -60.32
N MET A 707 16.99 4.34 -60.85
CA MET A 707 18.22 3.61 -60.53
C MET A 707 18.61 3.77 -59.06
N ARG A 708 18.47 4.98 -58.50
CA ARG A 708 18.73 5.25 -57.09
C ARG A 708 17.80 4.45 -56.19
N LEU A 709 16.51 4.41 -56.49
CA LEU A 709 15.51 3.62 -55.79
C LEU A 709 15.80 2.11 -55.87
N ALA A 710 16.20 1.61 -57.05
CA ALA A 710 16.60 0.22 -57.23
C ALA A 710 17.85 -0.13 -56.40
N SER A 711 18.83 0.77 -56.34
CA SER A 711 20.03 0.60 -55.51
C SER A 711 19.71 0.57 -54.02
N PHE A 712 18.76 1.40 -53.58
CA PHE A 712 18.30 1.46 -52.20
C PHE A 712 17.56 0.16 -51.80
N ARG A 713 16.64 -0.31 -52.65
CA ARG A 713 15.96 -1.60 -52.47
C ARG A 713 16.96 -2.74 -52.38
N LYS A 714 17.96 -2.79 -53.27
CA LYS A 714 18.99 -3.83 -53.25
C LYS A 714 19.73 -3.88 -51.91
N LYS A 715 20.10 -2.72 -51.34
CA LYS A 715 20.77 -2.67 -50.02
C LYS A 715 19.87 -3.18 -48.88
N ASN A 716 18.58 -2.83 -48.88
CA ASN A 716 17.66 -3.30 -47.84
C ASN A 716 17.40 -4.82 -47.88
N TYR A 717 17.52 -5.47 -49.04
CA TYR A 717 17.39 -6.93 -49.16
C TYR A 717 18.71 -7.70 -48.93
N HIS A 718 19.85 -7.02 -48.71
CA HIS A 718 21.15 -7.65 -48.42
C HIS A 718 21.60 -7.50 -46.96
N GLN A 719 20.78 -6.95 -46.06
CA GLN A 719 21.01 -7.16 -44.62
C GLN A 719 20.53 -8.58 -44.28
N PRO A 720 21.42 -9.52 -43.91
CA PRO A 720 20.98 -10.79 -43.36
C PRO A 720 20.19 -10.48 -42.08
N VAL A 721 19.00 -11.06 -41.99
CA VAL A 721 18.28 -11.20 -40.72
C VAL A 721 19.18 -12.10 -39.87
N GLU A 722 19.86 -11.52 -38.87
CA GLU A 722 20.51 -12.30 -37.82
C GLU A 722 19.40 -12.90 -36.96
N GLU A 723 19.26 -14.22 -37.04
CA GLU A 723 18.51 -15.07 -36.09
C GLU A 723 19.25 -15.22 -34.76
#